data_AF-K3YPF9-F1
#
_entry.id   AF-K3YPF9-F1
#
_cell.length_a   1.000
_cell.length_b   1.000
_cell.length_c   1.000
_cell.angle_alpha   90.00
_cell.angle_beta   90.00
_cell.angle_gamma   90.00
#
_symmetry.space_group_name_H-M   'P 1'
#
loop_
_entity.id
_entity.type
_entity.pdbx_description
1 polymer ?
#
loop_
_entity_poly.entity_id
_entity_poly.type
_entity_poly.pdbx_seq_one_letter_code
_entity_poly.pdbx_strand_id
1 'polypeptide(L)'
;MYLAYGWPQSIPLDPDDSDRVVLLRVLGRLLLAVCPASLHLWSAAQHRVRLARFDRSADSLAAHGQNAHAVWSPDAKTVAVLTSSFYLHIYRVQLSGKPLIVGGKQLPGLCLASISQIITEKVPLANGVAITSNFVCDSKSMLLGLSNGHVQVVSWNAEFSDSFKLGCSVCSSEKPTAVIDALVFDPPSLRENSDARPAPCCTGNSSIVHVELSVKLRLLVALYSGCHIALCTVGKKGLKQPGSIRVERWLNTDDAMCTSVASEQQILAVGCSRGVVELYDLAENTRHIRTISLYDWGYSVEDTGPVACISWTPDNCAFAVGWKFRGLTVWSVSGCRLMCTIRQTGSNSASSPMVKPSALKFEPLMGGTSHIQWDDNGYKLFAVEESLSERVLAFSFAKCCLNRGLSGTTYSHQVLYGDDRILLVQPDDADELKLLHLNVPVSYISQNWPVLHVVASNDGMYLAVAGSHGLVLYDLRNKRWRFFGDVTQEQKIQCKGLLWLGKIVIVCNYVESSNTYELLFFPRYHLDYSSLLYRKPLLGRPIAMDVFQNYILVTYSPFDVHIFHVVISGELSPASNPVLQLSTVRELSIMSPKSPPVSMRFIPDQNDKGALKQNASGSSDLLSEQPSRCLILRTNGELSVLDMDDGHEHALTNSVELFWVTCSQFEEKGSLIKEVSWLDYGHRGMQVWYPSHGADPFKQEDFLQLDPELEFDREVYPLGLLPNVGVVVGVSQRMSFSTAEFPCFEPSPQAQTILHCLLRHLLQRDKIEEALRLANLSAEKPHFSHCLEWLLFTVFDADISRPSASKNQVLQKVNSPKKSLLEKTCDLLRNFPEYMDVVVSVARKTDGRHWADLFSAAGRSTEMFEECFQRRWYRTAACYILVIAKLEGPAVSQYCALRLLQATLDESLYELAGELVRFLLRSGRDFENATSDSEKLSPRFLGYFLFRSPYKRQSSDLKSNSMKELSPHIASVMNILESHASYLMSGKELSKLVAFVKGTQFDLVEYLQRERLGSARLENFASALELIGQKLQMDTLQSRLDAEFLLAHMCSVKFKEWIVVLATLLRRAEVLVDLFRHDLRLWKAYSITLQSHDVFREYLDLLNMLEEQLSSVSGLTLQNGPLS
;
A
#
# COMPACT_ATOMS: atom_id res chain seq x y z
N MET A 1 -6.31 10.35 -4.23
CA MET A 1 -5.46 9.14 -4.25
C MET A 1 -5.54 8.43 -5.59
N TYR A 2 -4.41 7.86 -6.05
CA TYR A 2 -4.25 7.15 -7.32
C TYR A 2 -3.48 5.84 -7.09
N LEU A 3 -3.93 4.71 -7.65
CA LEU A 3 -3.19 3.44 -7.62
C LEU A 3 -3.27 2.73 -8.96
N ALA A 4 -2.15 2.17 -9.41
CA ALA A 4 -2.13 1.45 -10.68
C ALA A 4 -2.76 0.06 -10.52
N TYR A 5 -3.50 -0.37 -11.54
CA TYR A 5 -4.06 -1.71 -11.58
C TYR A 5 -3.98 -2.32 -12.98
N GLY A 6 -3.82 -3.64 -13.03
CA GLY A 6 -3.73 -4.42 -14.26
C GLY A 6 -2.38 -4.31 -14.97
N TRP A 7 -2.34 -4.81 -16.20
CA TRP A 7 -1.13 -4.79 -17.03
C TRP A 7 -0.97 -3.47 -17.78
N PRO A 8 0.27 -2.94 -17.90
CA PRO A 8 0.57 -1.84 -18.81
C PRO A 8 0.19 -2.22 -20.23
N GLN A 9 -0.45 -1.30 -20.94
CA GLN A 9 -0.84 -1.50 -22.32
C GLN A 9 0.16 -0.81 -23.23
N SER A 10 0.55 -1.49 -24.31
CA SER A 10 1.40 -0.91 -25.34
C SER A 10 0.56 -0.37 -26.48
N ILE A 11 0.74 0.91 -26.81
CA ILE A 11 0.22 1.55 -28.00
C ILE A 11 1.40 1.63 -28.99
N PRO A 12 1.36 0.87 -30.10
CA PRO A 12 2.47 0.83 -31.04
C PRO A 12 2.60 2.17 -31.76
N LEU A 13 3.82 2.69 -31.79
CA LEU A 13 4.30 3.64 -32.78
C LEU A 13 5.03 2.81 -33.86
N ASP A 14 5.02 3.26 -35.11
CA ASP A 14 5.52 2.43 -36.20
C ASP A 14 7.07 2.30 -36.13
N PRO A 15 7.65 1.12 -36.37
CA PRO A 15 9.05 0.79 -36.05
C PRO A 15 10.10 1.48 -36.94
N ASP A 16 9.70 2.00 -38.11
CA ASP A 16 10.60 2.72 -39.02
C ASP A 16 11.01 4.11 -38.48
N ASP A 17 10.32 4.59 -37.43
CA ASP A 17 10.62 5.82 -36.68
C ASP A 17 11.37 5.46 -35.37
N SER A 18 12.53 4.81 -35.46
CA SER A 18 13.37 4.43 -34.30
C SER A 18 13.96 5.62 -33.51
N ASP A 19 13.52 6.84 -33.81
CA ASP A 19 14.00 8.07 -33.21
C ASP A 19 12.99 8.62 -32.18
N ARG A 20 13.54 9.26 -31.14
CA ARG A 20 12.87 9.78 -29.94
C ARG A 20 11.53 10.49 -30.22
N VAL A 21 10.46 10.11 -29.50
CA VAL A 21 9.19 10.86 -29.48
C VAL A 21 9.47 12.30 -29.05
N VAL A 22 8.94 13.27 -29.80
CA VAL A 22 9.19 14.71 -29.62
C VAL A 22 8.18 15.34 -28.67
N LEU A 23 6.91 14.93 -28.79
CA LEU A 23 5.82 15.41 -27.97
C LEU A 23 4.82 14.28 -27.73
N LEU A 24 4.43 14.12 -26.47
CA LEU A 24 3.29 13.32 -26.07
C LEU A 24 2.31 14.24 -25.33
N ARG A 25 1.09 14.40 -25.85
CA ARG A 25 0.09 15.26 -25.20
C ARG A 25 -1.31 14.68 -25.32
N VAL A 26 -2.08 14.75 -24.23
CA VAL A 26 -3.49 14.36 -24.18
C VAL A 26 -4.32 15.60 -23.95
N LEU A 27 -5.31 15.84 -24.81
CA LEU A 27 -6.29 16.91 -24.66
C LEU A 27 -7.64 16.43 -25.20
N GLY A 28 -8.72 16.66 -24.46
CA GLY A 28 -10.08 16.46 -24.95
C GLY A 28 -10.34 15.04 -25.45
N ARG A 29 -9.89 14.02 -24.70
CA ARG A 29 -9.99 12.58 -25.03
C ARG A 29 -9.18 12.14 -26.26
N LEU A 30 -8.27 12.98 -26.76
CA LEU A 30 -7.39 12.69 -27.88
C LEU A 30 -5.93 12.65 -27.39
N LEU A 31 -5.16 11.69 -27.87
CA LEU A 31 -3.73 11.54 -27.61
C LEU A 31 -2.97 11.87 -28.91
N LEU A 32 -2.12 12.89 -28.86
CA LEU A 32 -1.21 13.27 -29.94
C LEU A 32 0.21 12.82 -29.58
N ALA A 33 0.80 12.02 -30.46
CA ALA A 33 2.22 11.68 -30.44
C ALA A 33 2.89 12.28 -31.69
N VAL A 34 3.89 13.13 -31.49
CA VAL A 34 4.71 13.69 -32.57
C VAL A 34 6.05 12.95 -32.56
N CYS A 35 6.34 12.27 -33.66
CA CYS A 35 7.61 11.60 -33.91
C CYS A 35 8.50 12.46 -34.83
N PRO A 36 9.78 12.12 -35.01
CA PRO A 36 10.71 12.90 -35.83
C PRO A 36 10.29 13.07 -37.30
N ALA A 37 9.61 12.08 -37.89
CA ALA A 37 9.10 12.15 -39.26
C ALA A 37 7.57 12.18 -39.40
N SER A 38 6.83 11.84 -38.34
CA SER A 38 5.38 11.58 -38.43
C SER A 38 4.59 12.17 -37.25
N LEU A 39 3.28 12.34 -37.45
CA LEU A 39 2.32 12.77 -36.43
C LEU A 39 1.21 11.72 -36.32
N HIS A 40 0.95 11.23 -35.10
CA HIS A 40 -0.07 10.24 -34.80
C HIS A 40 -1.13 10.80 -33.87
N LEU A 41 -2.40 10.68 -34.25
CA LEU A 41 -3.54 11.05 -33.42
C LEU A 41 -4.34 9.80 -33.05
N TRP A 42 -4.52 9.59 -31.76
CA TRP A 42 -5.22 8.45 -31.16
C TRP A 42 -6.39 8.92 -30.31
N SER A 43 -7.39 8.06 -30.13
CA SER A 43 -8.37 8.23 -29.05
C SER A 43 -7.72 7.85 -27.72
N ALA A 44 -7.71 8.74 -26.73
CA ALA A 44 -7.19 8.45 -25.39
C ALA A 44 -8.23 7.76 -24.47
N ALA A 45 -9.51 7.79 -24.86
CA ALA A 45 -10.66 7.35 -24.07
C ALA A 45 -10.84 5.81 -24.06
N GLN A 46 -12.09 5.35 -24.10
CA GLN A 46 -12.47 3.95 -23.93
C GLN A 46 -11.86 3.01 -25.00
N HIS A 47 -11.88 3.41 -26.28
CA HIS A 47 -11.61 2.48 -27.41
C HIS A 47 -10.16 2.48 -27.93
N ARG A 48 -9.36 3.52 -27.64
CA ARG A 48 -7.89 3.53 -27.90
C ARG A 48 -7.50 3.22 -29.36
N VAL A 49 -8.20 3.83 -30.30
CA VAL A 49 -8.00 3.61 -31.74
C VAL A 49 -7.23 4.77 -32.37
N ARG A 50 -6.36 4.48 -33.35
CA ARG A 50 -5.70 5.50 -34.19
C ARG A 50 -6.74 6.19 -35.08
N LEU A 51 -6.86 7.50 -34.96
CA LEU A 51 -7.83 8.32 -35.68
C LEU A 51 -7.24 8.95 -36.95
N ALA A 52 -5.96 9.35 -36.89
CA ALA A 52 -5.24 9.92 -38.03
C ALA A 52 -3.73 9.65 -37.93
N ARG A 53 -3.06 9.61 -39.08
CA ARG A 53 -1.60 9.61 -39.22
C ARG A 53 -1.23 10.59 -40.33
N PHE A 54 -0.15 11.34 -40.13
CA PHE A 54 0.44 12.20 -41.15
C PHE A 54 1.95 11.97 -41.19
N ASP A 55 2.47 11.56 -42.34
CA ASP A 55 3.90 11.35 -42.57
C ASP A 55 4.47 12.50 -43.39
N ARG A 56 5.63 13.03 -42.97
CA ARG A 56 6.32 14.06 -43.75
C ARG A 56 6.99 13.43 -44.98
N SER A 57 6.99 14.16 -46.09
CA SER A 57 7.69 13.73 -47.30
C SER A 57 9.21 13.72 -47.10
N ALA A 58 9.91 12.83 -47.81
CA ALA A 58 11.37 12.74 -47.78
C ALA A 58 12.03 14.09 -48.14
N ASP A 59 11.47 14.81 -49.12
CA ASP A 59 11.94 16.15 -49.50
C ASP A 59 11.83 17.16 -48.35
N SER A 60 10.73 17.10 -47.58
CA SER A 60 10.53 17.98 -46.41
C SER A 60 11.53 17.67 -45.30
N LEU A 61 11.83 16.39 -45.08
CA LEU A 61 12.83 15.96 -44.09
C LEU A 61 14.25 16.36 -44.50
N ALA A 62 14.59 16.27 -45.78
CA ALA A 62 15.89 16.69 -46.30
C ALA A 62 16.06 18.22 -46.27
N ALA A 63 15.01 18.98 -46.61
CA ALA A 63 15.07 20.44 -46.71
C ALA A 63 14.94 21.16 -45.36
N HIS A 64 14.04 20.68 -44.50
CA HIS A 64 13.69 21.34 -43.24
C HIS A 64 14.20 20.58 -41.99
N GLY A 65 14.73 19.38 -42.15
CA GLY A 65 15.14 18.52 -41.03
C GLY A 65 13.96 17.82 -40.34
N GLN A 66 14.29 16.99 -39.35
CA GLN A 66 13.35 16.25 -38.51
C GLN A 66 12.58 17.19 -37.56
N ASN A 67 11.45 16.71 -37.03
CA ASN A 67 10.71 17.39 -35.98
C ASN A 67 11.55 17.39 -34.69
N ALA A 68 11.72 18.55 -34.06
CA ALA A 68 12.58 18.73 -32.88
C ALA A 68 11.80 19.16 -31.62
N HIS A 69 10.82 20.05 -31.79
CA HIS A 69 9.91 20.47 -30.72
C HIS A 69 8.50 20.60 -31.27
N ALA A 70 7.47 20.38 -30.44
CA ALA A 70 6.10 20.60 -30.85
C ALA A 70 5.24 21.12 -29.71
N VAL A 71 4.12 21.77 -30.05
CA VAL A 71 3.08 22.17 -29.13
C VAL A 71 1.71 22.02 -29.77
N TRP A 72 0.73 21.68 -28.93
CA TRP A 72 -0.65 21.54 -29.34
C TRP A 72 -1.48 22.64 -28.72
N SER A 73 -2.34 23.26 -29.52
CA SER A 73 -3.21 24.33 -29.07
C SER A 73 -4.18 23.84 -27.98
N PRO A 74 -4.55 24.68 -27.00
CA PRO A 74 -5.46 24.29 -25.93
C PRO A 74 -6.86 23.86 -26.41
N ASP A 75 -7.27 24.26 -27.62
CA ASP A 75 -8.53 23.86 -28.25
C ASP A 75 -8.43 22.55 -29.05
N ALA A 76 -7.27 21.90 -29.04
CA ALA A 76 -6.95 20.66 -29.73
C ALA A 76 -7.04 20.74 -31.28
N LYS A 77 -7.12 21.93 -31.88
CA LYS A 77 -7.34 22.09 -33.34
C LYS A 77 -6.07 22.33 -34.16
N THR A 78 -5.00 22.83 -33.57
CA THR A 78 -3.79 23.19 -34.32
C THR A 78 -2.52 22.73 -33.62
N VAL A 79 -1.63 22.09 -34.36
CA VAL A 79 -0.33 21.61 -33.86
C VAL A 79 0.76 22.43 -34.51
N ALA A 80 1.66 23.01 -33.71
CA ALA A 80 2.85 23.68 -34.21
C ALA A 80 4.07 22.77 -33.97
N VAL A 81 4.92 22.63 -34.97
CA VAL A 81 6.13 21.79 -34.94
C VAL A 81 7.32 22.61 -35.42
N LEU A 82 8.35 22.70 -34.59
CA LEU A 82 9.65 23.24 -34.95
C LEU A 82 10.56 22.10 -35.37
N THR A 83 11.22 22.30 -36.49
CA THR A 83 12.17 21.34 -37.06
C THR A 83 13.61 21.66 -36.67
N SER A 84 14.51 20.69 -36.83
CA SER A 84 15.94 20.86 -36.53
C SER A 84 16.64 21.91 -37.40
N SER A 85 16.11 22.25 -38.57
CA SER A 85 16.60 23.37 -39.41
C SER A 85 15.85 24.69 -39.18
N PHE A 86 15.14 24.83 -38.05
CA PHE A 86 14.41 26.03 -37.63
C PHE A 86 13.27 26.47 -38.56
N TYR A 87 12.58 25.52 -39.17
CA TYR A 87 11.28 25.76 -39.81
C TYR A 87 10.15 25.45 -38.84
N LEU A 88 9.17 26.35 -38.77
CA LEU A 88 7.91 26.20 -38.05
C LEU A 88 6.82 25.71 -39.02
N HIS A 89 6.31 24.51 -38.76
CA HIS A 89 5.15 23.95 -39.45
C HIS A 89 3.91 24.05 -38.57
N ILE A 90 2.80 24.50 -39.13
CA ILE A 90 1.50 24.51 -38.42
C ILE A 90 0.54 23.56 -39.14
N TYR A 91 0.02 22.61 -38.40
CA TYR A 91 -0.93 21.60 -38.84
C TYR A 91 -2.32 21.88 -38.26
N ARG A 92 -3.36 21.64 -39.06
CA ARG A 92 -4.75 21.61 -38.60
C ARG A 92 -5.17 20.18 -38.29
N VAL A 93 -5.83 19.99 -37.16
CA VAL A 93 -6.54 18.77 -36.79
C VAL A 93 -8.03 19.03 -37.00
N GLN A 94 -8.67 18.24 -37.86
CA GLN A 94 -10.10 18.32 -38.14
C GLN A 94 -10.79 16.99 -37.85
N LEU A 95 -11.87 17.03 -37.07
CA LEU A 95 -12.76 15.90 -36.85
C LEU A 95 -13.86 15.93 -37.91
N SER A 96 -13.95 14.88 -38.72
CA SER A 96 -14.81 14.83 -39.91
C SER A 96 -16.30 14.61 -39.62
N GLY A 97 -16.68 14.40 -38.35
CA GLY A 97 -18.07 14.10 -37.92
C GLY A 97 -18.61 12.73 -38.37
N LYS A 98 -17.89 12.01 -39.25
CA LYS A 98 -18.26 10.67 -39.72
C LYS A 98 -17.92 9.64 -38.65
N PRO A 99 -18.86 8.74 -38.26
CA PRO A 99 -18.61 7.75 -37.23
C PRO A 99 -17.54 6.76 -37.66
N LEU A 100 -16.63 6.42 -36.73
CA LEU A 100 -15.60 5.42 -36.95
C LEU A 100 -16.22 4.01 -36.90
N ILE A 101 -16.00 3.21 -37.95
CA ILE A 101 -16.43 1.81 -38.01
C ILE A 101 -15.18 0.94 -37.86
N VAL A 102 -15.13 0.15 -36.78
CA VAL A 102 -14.04 -0.80 -36.52
C VAL A 102 -14.65 -2.20 -36.43
N GLY A 103 -14.19 -3.13 -37.27
CA GLY A 103 -14.70 -4.51 -37.27
C GLY A 103 -16.21 -4.63 -37.57
N GLY A 104 -16.78 -3.70 -38.34
CA GLY A 104 -18.20 -3.71 -38.73
C GLY A 104 -19.19 -3.14 -37.71
N LYS A 105 -18.73 -2.71 -36.51
CA LYS A 105 -19.55 -2.01 -35.52
C LYS A 105 -19.20 -0.52 -35.46
N GLN A 106 -20.23 0.33 -35.39
CA GLN A 106 -20.04 1.76 -35.10
C GLN A 106 -19.70 1.92 -33.62
N LEU A 107 -18.61 2.65 -33.36
CA LEU A 107 -18.22 3.00 -31.99
C LEU A 107 -18.91 4.34 -31.61
N PRO A 108 -19.73 4.37 -30.55
CA PRO A 108 -20.43 5.59 -30.15
C PRO A 108 -19.43 6.69 -29.77
N GLY A 109 -19.63 7.90 -30.30
CA GLY A 109 -18.85 9.09 -29.94
C GLY A 109 -17.47 9.23 -30.60
N LEU A 110 -17.04 8.31 -31.49
CA LEU A 110 -15.77 8.44 -32.22
C LEU A 110 -15.98 8.85 -33.68
N CYS A 111 -15.21 9.84 -34.11
CA CYS A 111 -15.20 10.33 -35.49
C CYS A 111 -13.83 10.16 -36.13
N LEU A 112 -13.80 9.95 -37.45
CA LEU A 112 -12.58 10.02 -38.24
C LEU A 112 -11.94 11.41 -38.14
N ALA A 113 -10.61 11.47 -38.04
CA ALA A 113 -9.86 12.71 -37.98
C ALA A 113 -8.92 12.84 -39.18
N SER A 114 -8.54 14.07 -39.53
CA SER A 114 -7.51 14.35 -40.53
C SER A 114 -6.54 15.40 -40.01
N ILE A 115 -5.26 15.24 -40.36
CA ILE A 115 -4.19 16.19 -40.07
C ILE A 115 -3.71 16.76 -41.41
N SER A 116 -3.72 18.10 -41.54
CA SER A 116 -3.30 18.79 -42.76
C SER A 116 -2.32 19.91 -42.44
N GLN A 117 -1.19 19.97 -43.15
CA GLN A 117 -0.24 21.09 -43.03
C GLN A 117 -0.83 22.36 -43.64
N ILE A 118 -0.75 23.49 -42.91
CA ILE A 118 -1.31 24.79 -43.31
C ILE A 118 -0.20 25.79 -43.64
N ILE A 119 0.79 25.92 -42.75
CA ILE A 119 1.82 26.97 -42.81
C ILE A 119 3.19 26.32 -42.65
N THR A 120 4.16 26.83 -43.40
CA THR A 120 5.59 26.51 -43.28
C THR A 120 6.35 27.82 -43.35
N GLU A 121 6.99 28.22 -42.25
CA GLU A 121 7.76 29.46 -42.17
C GLU A 121 9.12 29.23 -41.52
N LYS A 122 10.15 29.94 -41.97
CA LYS A 122 11.49 29.86 -41.37
C LYS A 122 11.56 30.84 -40.19
N VAL A 123 12.00 30.37 -39.03
CA VAL A 123 12.09 31.23 -37.84
C VAL A 123 13.18 32.29 -38.04
N PRO A 124 12.89 33.59 -37.86
CA PRO A 124 13.87 34.67 -37.98
C PRO A 124 14.75 34.71 -36.73
N LEU A 125 15.83 33.92 -36.74
CA LEU A 125 16.84 33.90 -35.67
C LEU A 125 18.06 34.74 -36.06
N ALA A 126 18.62 35.48 -35.10
CA ALA A 126 19.90 36.16 -35.27
C ALA A 126 21.06 35.16 -35.34
N ASN A 127 22.15 35.50 -36.03
CA ASN A 127 23.31 34.62 -36.20
C ASN A 127 23.86 34.13 -34.84
N GLY A 128 23.97 32.81 -34.67
CA GLY A 128 24.48 32.18 -33.45
C GLY A 128 23.46 32.00 -32.32
N VAL A 129 22.21 32.44 -32.50
CA VAL A 129 21.11 32.21 -31.54
C VAL A 129 20.32 30.98 -31.97
N ALA A 130 20.18 30.02 -31.05
CA ALA A 130 19.40 28.81 -31.24
C ALA A 130 18.21 28.79 -30.28
N ILE A 131 17.16 28.05 -30.64
CA ILE A 131 16.05 27.74 -29.74
C ILE A 131 16.49 26.57 -28.87
N THR A 132 16.48 26.78 -27.55
CA THR A 132 17.00 25.81 -26.57
C THR A 132 15.93 25.25 -25.64
N SER A 133 14.77 25.91 -25.56
CA SER A 133 13.67 25.47 -24.68
C SER A 133 12.59 24.67 -25.41
N ASN A 134 11.74 24.01 -24.62
CA ASN A 134 10.43 23.53 -25.07
C ASN A 134 9.49 24.69 -25.45
N PHE A 135 8.38 24.31 -26.10
CA PHE A 135 7.29 25.23 -26.43
C PHE A 135 6.27 25.35 -25.30
N VAL A 136 5.75 26.56 -25.14
CA VAL A 136 4.59 26.83 -24.30
C VAL A 136 3.60 27.68 -25.09
N CYS A 137 2.30 27.49 -24.87
CA CYS A 137 1.28 28.23 -25.63
C CYS A 137 0.09 28.64 -24.77
N ASP A 138 -0.52 29.75 -25.17
CA ASP A 138 -1.90 30.09 -24.83
C ASP A 138 -2.80 29.94 -26.07
N SER A 139 -4.05 30.38 -25.97
CA SER A 139 -5.01 30.29 -27.09
C SER A 139 -4.68 31.21 -28.27
N LYS A 140 -3.70 32.12 -28.15
CA LYS A 140 -3.41 33.16 -29.16
C LYS A 140 -1.96 33.13 -29.66
N SER A 141 -1.04 32.67 -28.85
CA SER A 141 0.40 32.80 -29.02
C SER A 141 1.17 31.64 -28.39
N MET A 142 2.37 31.44 -28.88
CA MET A 142 3.36 30.46 -28.46
C MET A 142 4.61 31.21 -27.97
N LEU A 143 5.34 30.61 -27.06
CA LEU A 143 6.53 31.17 -26.43
C LEU A 143 7.73 30.25 -26.65
N LEU A 144 8.87 30.85 -26.98
CA LEU A 144 10.14 30.20 -27.28
C LEU A 144 11.26 30.80 -26.43
N GLY A 145 12.03 29.97 -25.75
CA GLY A 145 13.27 30.35 -25.07
C GLY A 145 14.48 30.17 -25.98
N LEU A 146 15.35 31.18 -25.98
CA LEU A 146 16.53 31.27 -26.84
C LEU A 146 17.83 31.05 -26.07
N SER A 147 18.89 30.69 -26.79
CA SER A 147 20.23 30.43 -26.24
C SER A 147 20.89 31.65 -25.59
N ASN A 148 20.47 32.85 -25.96
CA ASN A 148 20.95 34.12 -25.38
C ASN A 148 20.17 34.56 -24.13
N GLY A 149 19.24 33.74 -23.63
CA GLY A 149 18.40 34.06 -22.47
C GLY A 149 17.21 34.97 -22.79
N HIS A 150 16.95 35.25 -24.07
CA HIS A 150 15.76 35.98 -24.50
C HIS A 150 14.59 35.02 -24.75
N VAL A 151 13.40 35.60 -24.77
CA VAL A 151 12.17 34.92 -25.12
C VAL A 151 11.61 35.53 -26.40
N GLN A 152 11.08 34.69 -27.29
CA GLN A 152 10.40 35.09 -28.52
C GLN A 152 8.94 34.61 -28.49
N VAL A 153 8.02 35.52 -28.84
CA VAL A 153 6.59 35.19 -28.95
C VAL A 153 6.25 34.98 -30.42
N VAL A 154 5.50 33.92 -30.70
CA VAL A 154 5.05 33.56 -32.05
C VAL A 154 3.54 33.39 -32.06
N SER A 155 2.84 33.97 -33.02
CA SER A 155 1.40 33.76 -33.15
C SER A 155 1.07 32.40 -33.80
N TRP A 156 -0.14 31.88 -33.58
CA TRP A 156 -0.63 30.70 -34.30
C TRP A 156 -0.78 30.91 -35.83
N ASN A 157 -0.54 32.13 -36.32
CA ASN A 157 -0.47 32.45 -37.75
C ASN A 157 0.98 32.55 -38.26
N ALA A 158 1.97 32.11 -37.46
CA ALA A 158 3.41 32.23 -37.73
C ALA A 158 3.92 33.68 -37.85
N GLU A 159 3.31 34.62 -37.14
CA GLU A 159 3.85 35.98 -37.00
C GLU A 159 4.83 36.02 -35.81
N PHE A 160 6.06 36.47 -36.05
CA PHE A 160 7.12 36.53 -35.04
C PHE A 160 7.23 37.92 -34.42
N SER A 161 7.25 38.00 -33.09
CA SER A 161 7.61 39.24 -32.39
C SER A 161 9.13 39.37 -32.23
N ASP A 162 9.60 40.58 -31.91
CA ASP A 162 10.97 40.79 -31.45
C ASP A 162 11.26 39.97 -30.19
N SER A 163 12.49 39.47 -30.09
CA SER A 163 12.97 38.77 -28.90
C SER A 163 13.27 39.77 -27.78
N PHE A 164 12.85 39.48 -26.55
CA PHE A 164 13.08 40.36 -25.40
C PHE A 164 13.62 39.55 -24.21
N LYS A 165 14.39 40.22 -23.33
CA LYS A 165 14.87 39.62 -22.08
C LYS A 165 13.76 39.71 -21.03
N LEU A 166 13.60 38.65 -20.23
CA LEU A 166 12.76 38.70 -19.03
C LEU A 166 13.37 39.71 -18.05
N GLY A 167 12.74 40.89 -17.95
CA GLY A 167 13.31 42.02 -17.21
C GLY A 167 13.17 41.88 -15.69
N CYS A 168 14.25 42.20 -14.96
CA CYS A 168 14.18 42.48 -13.52
C CYS A 168 13.68 43.92 -13.32
N SER A 169 12.58 44.08 -12.60
CA SER A 169 12.20 45.37 -12.03
C SER A 169 13.14 45.69 -10.86
N VAL A 170 14.24 46.39 -11.13
CA VAL A 170 14.92 47.17 -10.09
C VAL A 170 14.08 48.42 -9.86
N CYS A 171 13.73 48.70 -8.60
CA CYS A 171 13.12 49.97 -8.20
C CYS A 171 13.94 51.15 -8.73
N SER A 172 13.52 51.73 -9.85
CA SER A 172 13.99 53.05 -10.26
C SER A 172 13.34 54.07 -9.33
N SER A 173 14.16 54.67 -8.47
CA SER A 173 13.85 55.90 -7.76
C SER A 173 13.50 56.98 -8.77
N GLU A 174 12.22 57.19 -9.08
CA GLU A 174 11.71 58.44 -9.65
C GLU A 174 10.19 58.58 -9.41
N LYS A 175 9.86 59.48 -8.49
CA LYS A 175 8.59 60.18 -8.14
C LYS A 175 7.23 59.55 -8.53
N PRO A 176 6.26 59.44 -7.59
CA PRO A 176 4.91 59.01 -7.92
C PRO A 176 4.13 60.15 -8.59
N THR A 177 3.57 59.88 -9.77
CA THR A 177 2.37 60.59 -10.23
C THR A 177 1.21 59.61 -10.20
N ALA A 178 0.15 60.04 -9.53
CA ALA A 178 -1.03 59.26 -9.19
C ALA A 178 -1.85 58.87 -10.42
N VAL A 179 -2.28 57.60 -10.50
CA VAL A 179 -3.57 57.21 -11.07
C VAL A 179 -4.13 56.03 -10.28
N ILE A 180 -5.40 56.18 -9.90
CA ILE A 180 -6.25 55.33 -9.08
C ILE A 180 -6.84 54.17 -9.91
N ASP A 181 -7.17 53.07 -9.20
CA ASP A 181 -8.06 51.94 -9.51
C ASP A 181 -7.59 50.77 -10.43
N ALA A 182 -7.37 49.61 -9.79
CA ALA A 182 -8.21 48.41 -9.99
C ALA A 182 -7.90 47.32 -8.92
N LEU A 183 -8.89 47.09 -8.06
CA LEU A 183 -9.01 46.15 -6.94
C LEU A 183 -8.57 44.69 -7.23
N VAL A 184 -7.69 44.10 -6.40
CA VAL A 184 -7.75 42.73 -5.82
C VAL A 184 -6.93 42.72 -4.52
N PHE A 185 -7.44 42.04 -3.49
CA PHE A 185 -7.05 42.01 -2.08
C PHE A 185 -5.57 41.66 -1.77
N ASP A 186 -4.90 42.53 -1.00
CA ASP A 186 -3.74 42.21 -0.16
C ASP A 186 -4.22 42.04 1.30
N PRO A 187 -3.85 40.96 2.03
CA PRO A 187 -4.04 40.88 3.48
C PRO A 187 -2.87 41.58 4.22
N PRO A 188 -3.14 42.43 5.24
CA PRO A 188 -2.10 43.09 6.01
C PRO A 188 -1.82 42.32 7.31
N SER A 189 -0.70 41.60 7.40
CA SER A 189 -0.09 41.25 8.70
C SER A 189 1.33 40.72 8.54
N LEU A 190 2.18 41.07 9.52
CA LEU A 190 3.58 40.67 9.72
C LEU A 190 4.63 41.47 8.90
N ARG A 191 4.72 42.76 9.24
CA ARG A 191 6.03 43.42 9.28
C ARG A 191 6.74 42.93 10.53
N GLU A 192 7.75 42.08 10.38
CA GLU A 192 8.99 42.12 11.17
C GLU A 192 10.00 41.07 10.66
N ASN A 193 11.23 41.55 10.44
CA ASN A 193 12.48 40.83 10.16
C ASN A 193 12.64 40.11 8.81
N SER A 194 13.04 40.87 7.79
CA SER A 194 13.69 40.34 6.59
C SER A 194 15.17 40.75 6.57
N ASP A 195 16.08 39.85 6.94
CA ASP A 195 17.45 39.83 6.42
C ASP A 195 17.41 39.30 4.98
N ALA A 196 16.80 40.07 4.07
CA ALA A 196 16.81 39.77 2.65
C ALA A 196 18.05 40.42 2.02
N ARG A 197 19.10 39.61 1.80
CA ARG A 197 20.19 40.01 0.90
C ARG A 197 19.60 40.35 -0.48
N PRO A 198 20.02 41.45 -1.14
CA PRO A 198 19.54 41.77 -2.48
C PRO A 198 19.92 40.64 -3.46
N ALA A 199 18.95 40.22 -4.28
CA ALA A 199 19.13 39.15 -5.26
C ALA A 199 20.25 39.52 -6.26
N PRO A 200 21.18 38.60 -6.57
CA PRO A 200 22.17 38.83 -7.61
C PRO A 200 21.44 38.84 -8.97
N CYS A 201 21.45 40.00 -9.62
CA CYS A 201 21.00 40.12 -11.00
C CYS A 201 21.79 39.13 -11.86
N CYS A 202 21.11 38.22 -12.57
CA CYS A 202 21.75 37.37 -13.57
C CYS A 202 22.32 38.24 -14.70
N THR A 203 23.59 38.64 -14.56
CA THR A 203 24.36 39.42 -15.53
C THR A 203 24.98 38.54 -16.62
N GLY A 204 24.89 37.20 -16.51
CA GLY A 204 25.32 36.25 -17.51
C GLY A 204 24.25 35.95 -18.57
N ASN A 205 24.68 35.75 -19.83
CA ASN A 205 23.84 35.26 -20.92
C ASN A 205 23.61 33.74 -20.76
N SER A 206 22.81 33.33 -19.78
CA SER A 206 22.40 31.92 -19.62
C SER A 206 21.25 31.59 -20.58
N SER A 207 21.30 30.42 -21.22
CA SER A 207 20.24 29.96 -22.13
C SER A 207 19.02 29.51 -21.36
N ILE A 208 17.82 29.72 -21.91
CA ILE A 208 16.58 29.17 -21.34
C ILE A 208 16.43 27.71 -21.79
N VAL A 209 16.36 26.79 -20.84
CA VAL A 209 16.33 25.34 -21.08
C VAL A 209 14.91 24.78 -21.00
N HIS A 210 14.11 25.27 -20.06
CA HIS A 210 12.73 24.81 -19.87
C HIS A 210 11.81 25.98 -19.54
N VAL A 211 10.60 25.94 -20.06
CA VAL A 211 9.56 26.93 -19.79
C VAL A 211 8.24 26.21 -19.53
N GLU A 212 7.48 26.72 -18.57
CA GLU A 212 6.16 26.19 -18.22
C GLU A 212 5.17 27.33 -17.95
N LEU A 213 3.92 27.21 -18.42
CA LEU A 213 2.87 28.19 -18.18
C LEU A 213 1.68 27.56 -17.46
N SER A 214 1.36 28.13 -16.31
CA SER A 214 0.09 27.94 -15.64
C SER A 214 -0.87 29.06 -16.04
N VAL A 215 -1.82 28.76 -16.94
CA VAL A 215 -2.85 29.72 -17.37
C VAL A 215 -3.77 30.12 -16.21
N LYS A 216 -4.08 29.17 -15.30
CA LYS A 216 -4.92 29.40 -14.12
C LYS A 216 -4.29 30.43 -13.17
N LEU A 217 -2.99 30.34 -12.92
CA LEU A 217 -2.25 31.26 -12.05
C LEU A 217 -1.69 32.47 -12.76
N ARG A 218 -1.76 32.48 -14.09
CA ARG A 218 -1.03 33.44 -14.94
C ARG A 218 0.45 33.50 -14.56
N LEU A 219 1.03 32.33 -14.30
CA LEU A 219 2.41 32.17 -13.88
C LEU A 219 3.18 31.50 -15.02
N LEU A 220 4.31 32.09 -15.40
CA LEU A 220 5.29 31.54 -16.31
C LEU A 220 6.56 31.22 -15.52
N VAL A 221 6.99 29.97 -15.54
CA VAL A 221 8.22 29.49 -14.93
C VAL A 221 9.26 29.30 -16.03
N ALA A 222 10.42 29.94 -15.90
CA ALA A 222 11.52 29.82 -16.85
C ALA A 222 12.79 29.33 -16.15
N LEU A 223 13.30 28.18 -16.57
CA LEU A 223 14.54 27.57 -16.09
C LEU A 223 15.69 27.92 -17.03
N TYR A 224 16.76 28.46 -16.47
CA TYR A 224 17.99 28.80 -17.17
C TYR A 224 19.05 27.70 -17.00
N SER A 225 20.01 27.64 -17.93
CA SER A 225 21.11 26.66 -17.91
C SER A 225 22.06 26.77 -16.71
N GLY A 226 21.99 27.88 -15.95
CA GLY A 226 22.68 28.04 -14.67
C GLY A 226 21.88 27.51 -13.47
N CYS A 227 20.86 26.68 -13.70
CA CYS A 227 19.94 26.15 -12.68
C CYS A 227 19.11 27.21 -11.92
N HIS A 228 19.04 28.43 -12.45
CA HIS A 228 18.20 29.52 -11.93
C HIS A 228 16.79 29.41 -12.49
N ILE A 229 15.79 29.58 -11.62
CA ILE A 229 14.38 29.55 -11.99
C ILE A 229 13.78 30.94 -11.80
N ALA A 230 13.27 31.53 -12.87
CA ALA A 230 12.51 32.78 -12.83
C ALA A 230 11.01 32.50 -12.77
N LEU A 231 10.35 33.02 -11.75
CA LEU A 231 8.89 33.02 -11.61
C LEU A 231 8.36 34.35 -12.13
N CYS A 232 7.62 34.30 -13.23
CA CYS A 232 7.14 35.47 -13.94
C CYS A 232 5.62 35.53 -13.97
N THR A 233 5.01 36.67 -13.64
CA THR A 233 3.58 36.87 -13.84
C THR A 233 3.27 37.32 -15.25
N VAL A 234 2.14 36.81 -15.77
CA VAL A 234 1.63 37.06 -17.11
C VAL A 234 0.39 37.94 -17.00
N GLY A 235 0.37 39.05 -17.72
CA GLY A 235 -0.76 39.97 -17.73
C GLY A 235 -2.05 39.35 -18.30
N LYS A 236 -3.19 40.02 -18.05
CA LYS A 236 -4.53 39.60 -18.53
C LYS A 236 -4.63 39.40 -20.05
N LYS A 237 -3.71 40.01 -20.83
CA LYS A 237 -3.67 39.92 -22.29
C LYS A 237 -2.92 38.69 -22.82
N GLY A 238 -2.45 37.79 -21.95
CA GLY A 238 -1.72 36.57 -22.32
C GLY A 238 -0.30 36.87 -22.78
N LEU A 239 0.30 35.94 -23.53
CA LEU A 239 1.71 36.00 -23.94
C LEU A 239 1.99 37.06 -25.03
N LYS A 240 0.95 37.61 -25.68
CA LYS A 240 1.07 38.47 -26.87
C LYS A 240 1.81 39.80 -26.64
N GLN A 241 1.84 40.32 -25.41
CA GLN A 241 2.52 41.60 -25.12
C GLN A 241 3.79 41.35 -24.28
N PRO A 242 5.00 41.66 -24.80
CA PRO A 242 6.26 41.38 -24.11
C PRO A 242 6.37 42.09 -22.75
N GLY A 243 5.85 43.33 -22.64
CA GLY A 243 5.81 44.08 -21.38
C GLY A 243 4.79 43.57 -20.34
N SER A 244 4.02 42.53 -20.67
CA SER A 244 3.06 41.90 -19.76
C SER A 244 3.63 40.75 -18.95
N ILE A 245 4.85 40.30 -19.28
CA ILE A 245 5.57 39.26 -18.53
C ILE A 245 6.58 39.96 -17.62
N ARG A 246 6.40 39.84 -16.31
CA ARG A 246 7.26 40.46 -15.30
C ARG A 246 7.85 39.39 -14.41
N VAL A 247 9.17 39.43 -14.20
CA VAL A 247 9.82 38.55 -13.22
C VAL A 247 9.48 39.04 -11.83
N GLU A 248 8.80 38.22 -11.03
CA GLU A 248 8.47 38.53 -9.64
C GLU A 248 9.53 38.01 -8.69
N ARG A 249 10.02 36.79 -8.93
CA ARG A 249 10.95 36.12 -8.03
C ARG A 249 11.95 35.24 -8.77
N TRP A 250 13.12 35.10 -8.16
CA TRP A 250 14.13 34.11 -8.53
C TRP A 250 14.22 33.03 -7.46
N LEU A 251 14.19 31.77 -7.89
CA LEU A 251 14.51 30.61 -7.09
C LEU A 251 15.85 30.05 -7.59
N ASN A 252 16.84 29.99 -6.70
CA ASN A 252 18.15 29.47 -7.02
C ASN A 252 18.26 28.06 -6.49
N THR A 253 18.47 27.12 -7.41
CA THR A 253 18.75 25.71 -7.13
C THR A 253 20.05 25.36 -7.83
N ASP A 254 20.90 24.51 -7.26
CA ASP A 254 22.20 24.22 -7.87
C ASP A 254 22.11 23.22 -9.03
N ASP A 255 20.98 22.50 -9.13
CA ASP A 255 20.90 21.30 -9.96
C ASP A 255 19.54 21.06 -10.65
N ALA A 256 18.72 22.09 -10.85
CA ALA A 256 17.42 21.97 -11.50
C ALA A 256 17.50 21.58 -12.98
N MET A 257 16.67 20.61 -13.37
CA MET A 257 16.58 20.02 -14.72
C MET A 257 15.22 20.26 -15.39
N CYS A 258 14.12 20.16 -14.62
CA CYS A 258 12.77 20.38 -15.12
C CYS A 258 11.87 20.95 -14.01
N THR A 259 10.75 21.57 -14.40
CA THR A 259 9.77 22.14 -13.47
C THR A 259 8.37 21.66 -13.80
N SER A 260 7.49 21.56 -12.79
CA SER A 260 6.05 21.33 -12.99
C SER A 260 5.20 22.05 -11.93
N VAL A 261 4.13 22.74 -12.34
CA VAL A 261 3.28 23.56 -11.45
C VAL A 261 1.93 22.91 -11.17
N ALA A 262 1.65 22.67 -9.88
CA ALA A 262 0.34 22.30 -9.37
C ALA A 262 -0.51 23.56 -9.14
N SER A 263 -1.28 23.95 -10.16
CA SER A 263 -2.01 25.23 -10.13
C SER A 263 -3.08 25.37 -9.04
N GLU A 264 -3.70 24.27 -8.59
CA GLU A 264 -4.78 24.36 -7.59
C GLU A 264 -4.22 24.42 -6.17
N GLN A 265 -3.12 23.71 -5.92
CA GLN A 265 -2.45 23.68 -4.61
C GLN A 265 -1.37 24.77 -4.45
N GLN A 266 -1.06 25.52 -5.51
CA GLN A 266 0.05 26.48 -5.53
C GLN A 266 1.42 25.86 -5.25
N ILE A 267 1.69 24.63 -5.71
CA ILE A 267 2.98 23.96 -5.49
C ILE A 267 3.81 23.96 -6.77
N LEU A 268 5.10 24.27 -6.66
CA LEU A 268 6.09 24.10 -7.71
C LEU A 268 6.95 22.87 -7.41
N ALA A 269 6.93 21.89 -8.31
CA ALA A 269 7.87 20.76 -8.29
C ALA A 269 9.08 21.08 -9.16
N VAL A 270 10.28 20.88 -8.62
CA VAL A 270 11.56 21.05 -9.30
C VAL A 270 12.28 19.71 -9.32
N GLY A 271 12.54 19.18 -10.52
CA GLY A 271 13.31 17.95 -10.71
C GLY A 271 14.80 18.26 -10.78
N CYS A 272 15.60 17.53 -10.02
CA CYS A 272 17.03 17.79 -9.84
C CYS A 272 17.91 16.78 -10.60
N SER A 273 19.15 17.17 -10.90
CA SER A 273 20.14 16.30 -11.54
C SER A 273 20.60 15.16 -10.63
N ARG A 274 20.48 15.35 -9.30
CA ARG A 274 20.65 14.32 -8.26
C ARG A 274 19.49 13.30 -8.19
N GLY A 275 18.59 13.26 -9.17
CA GLY A 275 17.49 12.27 -9.18
C GLY A 275 16.41 12.49 -8.10
N VAL A 276 16.38 13.65 -7.45
CA VAL A 276 15.38 14.03 -6.43
C VAL A 276 14.40 15.07 -6.97
N VAL A 277 13.24 15.18 -6.33
CA VAL A 277 12.25 16.23 -6.63
C VAL A 277 12.04 17.10 -5.40
N GLU A 278 12.20 18.41 -5.55
CA GLU A 278 11.97 19.39 -4.49
C GLU A 278 10.62 20.10 -4.72
N LEU A 279 9.79 20.17 -3.68
CA LEU A 279 8.49 20.83 -3.71
C LEU A 279 8.59 22.18 -2.99
N TYR A 280 8.08 23.24 -3.61
CA TYR A 280 8.08 24.60 -3.11
C TYR A 280 6.66 25.18 -3.07
N ASP A 281 6.31 25.88 -2.00
CA ASP A 281 5.01 26.57 -1.86
C ASP A 281 5.03 27.95 -2.52
N LEU A 282 4.27 28.13 -3.60
CA LEU A 282 4.17 29.40 -4.31
C LEU A 282 3.40 30.47 -3.53
N ALA A 283 2.50 30.08 -2.62
CA ALA A 283 1.73 31.02 -1.80
C ALA A 283 2.59 31.64 -0.68
N GLU A 284 3.36 30.82 0.04
CA GLU A 284 4.22 31.25 1.15
C GLU A 284 5.68 31.49 0.72
N ASN A 285 5.92 32.51 -0.12
CA ASN A 285 7.28 32.95 -0.43
C ASN A 285 8.23 31.85 -0.98
N THR A 286 7.74 30.86 -1.74
CA THR A 286 8.57 29.75 -2.28
C THR A 286 9.32 29.02 -1.17
N ARG A 287 8.65 28.82 -0.03
CA ARG A 287 9.18 28.01 1.05
C ARG A 287 9.34 26.58 0.56
N HIS A 288 10.51 25.99 0.81
CA HIS A 288 10.73 24.56 0.57
C HIS A 288 9.78 23.77 1.47
N ILE A 289 8.95 22.92 0.85
CA ILE A 289 8.01 22.03 1.53
C ILE A 289 8.74 20.73 1.87
N ARG A 290 9.36 20.08 0.87
CA ARG A 290 10.06 18.80 1.04
C ARG A 290 10.86 18.37 -0.18
N THR A 291 11.70 17.36 0.03
CA THR A 291 12.42 16.63 -1.02
C THR A 291 11.91 15.19 -1.08
N ILE A 292 11.63 14.71 -2.30
CA ILE A 292 11.14 13.35 -2.58
C ILE A 292 12.22 12.61 -3.37
N SER A 293 12.53 11.39 -2.95
CA SER A 293 13.59 10.58 -3.56
C SER A 293 13.28 9.09 -3.46
N LEU A 294 13.92 8.29 -4.31
CA LEU A 294 13.90 6.82 -4.21
C LEU A 294 15.01 6.25 -3.32
N TYR A 295 15.80 7.10 -2.66
CA TYR A 295 16.93 6.69 -1.84
C TYR A 295 16.51 5.83 -0.64
N ASP A 296 15.36 6.13 -0.03
CA ASP A 296 14.78 5.36 1.08
C ASP A 296 14.51 3.89 0.70
N TRP A 297 14.40 3.60 -0.60
CA TRP A 297 14.17 2.27 -1.15
C TRP A 297 15.43 1.62 -1.74
N GLY A 298 16.60 2.20 -1.48
CA GLY A 298 17.89 1.68 -1.90
C GLY A 298 18.30 2.03 -3.33
N TYR A 299 17.59 2.95 -4.00
CA TYR A 299 17.97 3.40 -5.34
C TYR A 299 18.70 4.73 -5.30
N SER A 300 19.84 4.76 -5.97
CA SER A 300 20.68 5.94 -6.08
C SER A 300 20.48 6.66 -7.42
N VAL A 301 21.16 7.79 -7.58
CA VAL A 301 21.23 8.53 -8.84
C VAL A 301 21.91 7.71 -9.93
N GLU A 302 22.78 6.77 -9.56
CA GLU A 302 23.45 5.88 -10.51
C GLU A 302 22.45 4.90 -11.15
N ASP A 303 21.42 4.49 -10.40
CA ASP A 303 20.39 3.58 -10.88
C ASP A 303 19.33 4.27 -11.74
N THR A 304 18.92 5.47 -11.32
CA THR A 304 17.77 6.19 -11.86
C THR A 304 18.16 7.28 -12.87
N GLY A 305 19.26 7.98 -12.62
CA GLY A 305 19.70 9.16 -13.36
C GLY A 305 19.05 10.47 -12.89
N PRO A 306 19.27 11.58 -13.62
CA PRO A 306 18.59 12.85 -13.34
C PRO A 306 17.07 12.74 -13.62
N VAL A 307 16.29 13.60 -12.95
CA VAL A 307 14.85 13.71 -13.25
C VAL A 307 14.67 14.28 -14.65
N ALA A 308 13.94 13.55 -15.50
CA ALA A 308 13.73 13.92 -16.90
C ALA A 308 12.41 14.67 -17.11
N CYS A 309 11.33 14.24 -16.45
CA CYS A 309 10.02 14.87 -16.57
C CYS A 309 9.18 14.68 -15.31
N ILE A 310 8.31 15.66 -15.05
CA ILE A 310 7.33 15.66 -13.95
C ILE A 310 5.97 16.02 -14.54
N SER A 311 4.92 15.30 -14.14
CA SER A 311 3.55 15.58 -14.58
C SER A 311 2.56 15.42 -13.44
N TRP A 312 1.91 16.53 -13.06
CA TRP A 312 0.83 16.53 -12.07
C TRP A 312 -0.43 15.88 -12.62
N THR A 313 -1.18 15.20 -11.75
CA THR A 313 -2.52 14.73 -12.08
C THR A 313 -3.46 15.92 -12.33
N PRO A 314 -4.57 15.74 -13.09
CA PRO A 314 -5.48 16.84 -13.41
C PRO A 314 -6.12 17.54 -12.20
N ASP A 315 -6.16 16.86 -11.05
CA ASP A 315 -6.65 17.37 -9.76
C ASP A 315 -5.53 17.89 -8.85
N ASN A 316 -4.27 17.86 -9.28
CA ASN A 316 -3.08 18.20 -8.51
C ASN A 316 -2.91 17.41 -7.19
N CYS A 317 -3.59 16.26 -7.00
CA CYS A 317 -3.47 15.46 -5.77
C CYS A 317 -2.29 14.48 -5.79
N ALA A 318 -1.69 14.22 -6.95
CA ALA A 318 -0.52 13.36 -7.11
C ALA A 318 0.31 13.83 -8.32
N PHE A 319 1.53 13.34 -8.43
CA PHE A 319 2.36 13.62 -9.60
C PHE A 319 3.24 12.44 -9.96
N ALA A 320 3.49 12.30 -11.26
CA ALA A 320 4.38 11.30 -11.82
C ALA A 320 5.77 11.90 -12.05
N VAL A 321 6.80 11.12 -11.77
CA VAL A 321 8.21 11.46 -11.96
C VAL A 321 8.84 10.37 -12.82
N GLY A 322 9.48 10.79 -13.92
CA GLY A 322 10.28 9.93 -14.79
C GLY A 322 11.74 10.29 -14.71
N TRP A 323 12.59 9.29 -14.60
CA TRP A 323 14.04 9.48 -14.61
C TRP A 323 14.66 9.08 -15.95
N LYS A 324 15.79 9.71 -16.25
CA LYS A 324 16.47 9.57 -17.54
C LYS A 324 17.02 8.18 -17.82
N PHE A 325 17.50 7.46 -16.81
CA PHE A 325 18.14 6.16 -17.02
C PHE A 325 17.20 5.00 -16.75
N ARG A 326 16.32 5.11 -15.76
CA ARG A 326 15.44 4.00 -15.38
C ARG A 326 14.18 4.44 -14.65
N GLY A 327 13.06 3.94 -15.14
CA GLY A 327 11.83 3.83 -14.39
C GLY A 327 11.02 5.12 -14.24
N LEU A 328 9.87 4.93 -13.59
CA LEU A 328 8.85 5.94 -13.33
C LEU A 328 8.18 5.64 -11.99
N THR A 329 7.77 6.68 -11.30
CA THR A 329 7.00 6.60 -10.07
C THR A 329 5.88 7.61 -10.03
N VAL A 330 4.83 7.30 -9.26
CA VAL A 330 3.78 8.26 -8.91
C VAL A 330 3.80 8.47 -7.40
N TRP A 331 3.76 9.73 -6.99
CA TRP A 331 3.79 10.16 -5.59
C TRP A 331 2.52 10.92 -5.22
N SER A 332 2.09 10.79 -3.97
CA SER A 332 1.17 11.77 -3.36
C SER A 332 1.93 13.04 -3.00
N VAL A 333 1.18 14.11 -2.73
CA VAL A 333 1.75 15.37 -2.21
C VAL A 333 2.37 15.16 -0.82
N SER A 334 1.79 14.25 -0.01
CA SER A 334 2.37 13.80 1.26
C SER A 334 3.64 12.95 1.12
N GLY A 335 4.14 12.65 -0.08
CA GLY A 335 5.37 11.90 -0.29
C GLY A 335 5.22 10.38 -0.19
N CYS A 336 3.98 9.86 -0.17
CA CYS A 336 3.71 8.44 -0.29
C CYS A 336 3.92 7.97 -1.72
N ARG A 337 4.64 6.86 -1.91
CA ARG A 337 4.88 6.23 -3.20
C ARG A 337 3.67 5.39 -3.61
N LEU A 338 2.88 5.92 -4.53
CA LEU A 338 1.65 5.31 -5.01
C LEU A 338 1.90 4.25 -6.10
N MET A 339 2.95 4.42 -6.90
CA MET A 339 3.34 3.49 -7.96
C MET A 339 4.84 3.60 -8.19
N CYS A 340 5.48 2.48 -8.51
CA CYS A 340 6.87 2.44 -8.99
C CYS A 340 7.00 1.34 -10.04
N THR A 341 7.62 1.64 -11.18
CA THR A 341 7.95 0.60 -12.18
C THR A 341 9.19 -0.20 -11.78
N ILE A 342 10.04 0.35 -10.90
CA ILE A 342 11.31 -0.26 -10.50
C ILE A 342 11.11 -1.41 -9.51
N ARG A 343 11.75 -2.55 -9.78
CA ARG A 343 11.66 -3.76 -8.96
C ARG A 343 12.30 -3.61 -7.58
N GLN A 344 11.48 -3.59 -6.52
CA GLN A 344 11.94 -3.64 -5.13
C GLN A 344 12.95 -4.78 -4.91
N THR A 345 14.22 -4.44 -4.65
CA THR A 345 15.29 -5.40 -4.37
C THR A 345 15.66 -5.30 -2.89
N GLY A 346 14.93 -5.96 -1.98
CA GLY A 346 15.21 -5.80 -0.54
C GLY A 346 14.38 -6.61 0.48
N SER A 347 15.07 -7.57 1.09
CA SER A 347 14.91 -8.42 2.28
C SER A 347 13.70 -8.43 3.27
N ASN A 348 12.66 -7.60 3.22
CA ASN A 348 11.54 -7.70 4.20
C ASN A 348 10.12 -7.58 3.60
N SER A 349 9.97 -7.36 2.30
CA SER A 349 8.66 -7.46 1.66
C SER A 349 8.35 -8.94 1.41
N ALA A 350 7.57 -9.58 2.30
CA ALA A 350 7.08 -10.96 2.19
C ALA A 350 6.26 -11.25 0.90
N SER A 351 6.16 -10.28 -0.01
CA SER A 351 5.35 -10.30 -1.23
C SER A 351 6.14 -10.43 -2.53
N SER A 352 7.49 -10.49 -2.50
CA SER A 352 8.32 -10.66 -3.69
C SER A 352 8.75 -12.12 -3.89
N PRO A 353 8.22 -12.88 -4.87
CA PRO A 353 8.78 -14.18 -5.20
C PRO A 353 10.20 -14.00 -5.75
N MET A 354 11.20 -14.54 -5.04
CA MET A 354 12.57 -14.68 -5.53
C MET A 354 12.55 -15.54 -6.80
N VAL A 355 12.58 -14.92 -7.98
CA VAL A 355 12.76 -15.61 -9.26
C VAL A 355 14.25 -15.61 -9.59
N LYS A 356 14.77 -16.79 -9.94
CA LYS A 356 16.14 -16.96 -10.45
C LYS A 356 16.39 -16.03 -11.66
N PRO A 357 17.60 -15.47 -11.82
CA PRO A 357 17.92 -14.42 -12.80
C PRO A 357 17.93 -14.87 -14.28
N SER A 358 17.17 -15.90 -14.65
CA SER A 358 17.24 -16.56 -15.97
C SER A 358 16.02 -16.33 -16.89
N ALA A 359 15.26 -15.26 -16.73
CA ALA A 359 14.23 -14.89 -17.70
C ALA A 359 14.15 -13.36 -17.84
N LEU A 360 14.44 -12.87 -19.06
CA LEU A 360 14.19 -11.51 -19.54
C LEU A 360 12.68 -11.18 -19.42
N LYS A 361 12.23 -10.81 -18.23
CA LYS A 361 10.94 -10.15 -18.00
C LYS A 361 11.24 -8.66 -17.93
N PHE A 362 10.75 -7.88 -18.89
CA PHE A 362 11.07 -6.46 -19.00
C PHE A 362 10.38 -5.71 -17.85
N GLU A 363 11.18 -5.06 -17.02
CA GLU A 363 10.65 -4.00 -16.16
C GLU A 363 10.21 -2.84 -17.08
N PRO A 364 9.03 -2.21 -16.85
CA PRO A 364 8.59 -1.11 -17.68
C PRO A 364 9.56 0.08 -17.56
N LEU A 365 9.91 0.69 -18.70
CA LEU A 365 10.78 1.87 -18.76
C LEU A 365 12.20 1.60 -18.21
N MET A 366 12.73 0.41 -18.46
CA MET A 366 14.08 0.02 -18.01
C MET A 366 15.17 0.91 -18.58
N GLY A 367 15.01 1.39 -19.81
CA GLY A 367 15.94 2.33 -20.43
C GLY A 367 15.52 3.79 -20.31
N GLY A 368 14.85 4.15 -19.21
CA GLY A 368 14.52 5.53 -18.85
C GLY A 368 13.19 6.02 -19.39
N THR A 369 12.75 7.17 -18.88
CA THR A 369 11.48 7.80 -19.26
C THR A 369 11.72 9.13 -19.95
N SER A 370 11.23 9.27 -21.18
CA SER A 370 11.37 10.50 -21.97
C SER A 370 10.20 11.47 -21.79
N HIS A 371 8.96 10.97 -21.85
CA HIS A 371 7.74 11.77 -21.74
C HIS A 371 6.71 11.08 -20.85
N ILE A 372 5.96 11.89 -20.09
CA ILE A 372 4.85 11.45 -19.24
C ILE A 372 3.68 12.40 -19.42
N GLN A 373 2.47 11.85 -19.56
CA GLN A 373 1.24 12.65 -19.64
C GLN A 373 0.05 11.91 -19.05
N TRP A 374 -0.64 12.56 -18.11
CA TRP A 374 -1.95 12.10 -17.61
C TRP A 374 -3.07 12.38 -18.63
N ASP A 375 -4.09 11.53 -18.64
CA ASP A 375 -5.35 11.83 -19.31
C ASP A 375 -6.16 12.90 -18.58
N ASP A 376 -7.16 13.48 -19.26
CA ASP A 376 -7.98 14.58 -18.72
C ASP A 376 -8.68 14.22 -17.39
N ASN A 377 -9.03 12.95 -17.22
CA ASN A 377 -9.72 12.44 -16.05
C ASN A 377 -8.80 11.74 -15.06
N GLY A 378 -7.48 11.64 -15.28
CA GLY A 378 -6.48 10.98 -14.45
C GLY A 378 -6.64 9.45 -14.28
N TYR A 379 -7.40 8.76 -15.12
CA TYR A 379 -7.50 7.29 -15.09
C TYR A 379 -6.35 6.60 -15.81
N LYS A 380 -5.56 7.33 -16.60
CA LYS A 380 -4.43 6.77 -17.33
C LYS A 380 -3.22 7.67 -17.30
N LEU A 381 -2.06 7.03 -17.20
CA LEU A 381 -0.77 7.67 -17.39
C LEU A 381 -0.12 7.09 -18.63
N PHE A 382 0.17 7.96 -19.61
CA PHE A 382 0.93 7.60 -20.80
C PHE A 382 2.41 7.93 -20.57
N ALA A 383 3.29 6.99 -20.87
CA ALA A 383 4.73 7.15 -20.76
C ALA A 383 5.46 6.58 -21.98
N VAL A 384 6.60 7.16 -22.33
CA VAL A 384 7.47 6.70 -23.42
C VAL A 384 8.84 6.38 -22.87
N GLU A 385 9.40 5.24 -23.29
CA GLU A 385 10.74 4.82 -22.90
C GLU A 385 11.80 5.61 -23.69
N GLU A 386 12.86 6.08 -23.02
CA GLU A 386 13.91 6.89 -23.64
C GLU A 386 14.75 6.06 -24.62
N SER A 387 15.11 4.83 -24.26
CA SER A 387 15.87 3.92 -25.14
C SER A 387 15.04 3.26 -26.26
N LEU A 388 13.71 3.12 -26.07
CA LEU A 388 12.80 2.37 -26.94
C LEU A 388 11.53 3.20 -27.21
N SER A 389 11.61 4.11 -28.16
CA SER A 389 10.51 5.04 -28.50
C SER A 389 9.45 4.46 -29.45
N GLU A 390 9.52 3.17 -29.77
CA GLU A 390 8.59 2.48 -30.70
C GLU A 390 7.17 2.30 -30.14
N ARG A 391 6.92 2.64 -28.86
CA ARG A 391 5.62 2.43 -28.24
C ARG A 391 5.37 3.41 -27.11
N VAL A 392 4.09 3.75 -26.92
CA VAL A 392 3.62 4.46 -25.73
C VAL A 392 3.04 3.43 -24.76
N LEU A 393 3.51 3.42 -23.53
CA LEU A 393 2.95 2.61 -22.45
C LEU A 393 1.82 3.38 -21.77
N ALA A 394 0.67 2.73 -21.56
CA ALA A 394 -0.46 3.28 -20.83
C ALA A 394 -0.72 2.46 -19.56
N PHE A 395 -0.57 3.11 -18.41
CA PHE A 395 -0.86 2.56 -17.08
C PHE A 395 -2.27 2.97 -16.65
N SER A 396 -3.08 2.03 -16.18
CA SER A 396 -4.44 2.31 -15.72
C SER A 396 -4.44 2.56 -14.21
N PHE A 397 -5.15 3.59 -13.77
CA PHE A 397 -5.22 4.02 -12.38
C PHE A 397 -6.65 4.00 -11.84
N ALA A 398 -6.79 3.55 -10.60
CA ALA A 398 -8.01 3.68 -9.81
C ALA A 398 -7.84 4.83 -8.82
N LYS A 399 -8.94 5.51 -8.52
CA LYS A 399 -8.97 6.72 -7.70
C LYS A 399 -9.85 6.56 -6.47
N CYS A 400 -9.53 7.33 -5.43
CA CYS A 400 -10.43 7.56 -4.31
C CYS A 400 -10.83 9.04 -4.26
N CYS A 401 -12.12 9.33 -4.15
CA CYS A 401 -12.67 10.70 -4.20
C CYS A 401 -12.80 11.41 -2.85
N LEU A 402 -12.15 10.89 -1.81
CA LEU A 402 -12.37 11.32 -0.41
C LEU A 402 -12.26 12.83 -0.18
N ASN A 403 -11.53 13.55 -1.04
CA ASN A 403 -11.18 14.95 -0.84
C ASN A 403 -11.82 15.95 -1.77
N ARG A 404 -12.81 15.60 -2.61
CA ARG A 404 -13.49 16.63 -3.40
C ARG A 404 -14.75 17.18 -2.75
N GLY A 405 -15.07 16.75 -1.52
CA GLY A 405 -16.22 17.24 -0.74
C GLY A 405 -17.59 16.94 -1.37
N LEU A 406 -17.70 16.69 -2.67
CA LEU A 406 -18.96 16.50 -3.39
C LEU A 406 -19.49 15.06 -3.33
N SER A 407 -18.68 14.13 -2.82
CA SER A 407 -19.09 12.74 -2.59
C SER A 407 -18.92 12.39 -1.11
N GLY A 408 -19.95 11.76 -0.53
CA GLY A 408 -19.97 11.40 0.90
C GLY A 408 -18.85 10.41 1.25
N THR A 409 -18.36 10.44 2.49
CA THR A 409 -17.42 9.43 2.99
C THR A 409 -18.11 8.09 3.17
N THR A 410 -17.40 7.02 2.84
CA THR A 410 -17.86 5.65 3.00
C THR A 410 -17.16 5.03 4.20
N TYR A 411 -17.75 5.17 5.39
CA TYR A 411 -17.22 4.54 6.61
C TYR A 411 -17.43 3.01 6.63
N SER A 412 -18.40 2.53 5.85
CA SER A 412 -18.79 1.13 5.77
C SER A 412 -17.90 0.31 4.83
N HIS A 413 -17.41 0.92 3.75
CA HIS A 413 -16.57 0.27 2.74
C HIS A 413 -15.52 1.22 2.18
N GLN A 414 -14.28 0.74 2.07
CA GLN A 414 -13.24 1.49 1.36
C GLN A 414 -13.31 1.16 -0.13
N VAL A 415 -13.50 2.20 -0.94
CA VAL A 415 -13.77 2.06 -2.37
C VAL A 415 -12.78 2.88 -3.20
N LEU A 416 -12.19 2.22 -4.19
CA LEU A 416 -11.50 2.85 -5.29
C LEU A 416 -12.31 2.63 -6.57
N TYR A 417 -12.20 3.51 -7.55
CA TYR A 417 -12.85 3.30 -8.83
C TYR A 417 -11.95 3.72 -9.99
N GLY A 418 -11.91 2.85 -10.99
CA GLY A 418 -11.29 3.13 -12.28
C GLY A 418 -12.30 3.77 -13.24
N ASP A 419 -11.95 3.80 -14.52
CA ASP A 419 -12.80 4.35 -15.57
C ASP A 419 -13.98 3.44 -15.94
N ASP A 420 -13.86 2.13 -15.72
CA ASP A 420 -14.86 1.10 -16.08
C ASP A 420 -15.27 0.15 -14.93
N ARG A 421 -14.64 0.27 -13.75
CA ARG A 421 -14.80 -0.68 -12.64
C ARG A 421 -14.61 -0.03 -11.28
N ILE A 422 -15.01 -0.77 -10.26
CA ILE A 422 -14.90 -0.40 -8.84
C ILE A 422 -14.04 -1.46 -8.16
N LEU A 423 -13.10 -1.02 -7.33
CA LEU A 423 -12.26 -1.87 -6.50
C LEU A 423 -12.71 -1.68 -5.05
N LEU A 424 -13.37 -2.70 -4.51
CA LEU A 424 -13.94 -2.69 -3.17
C LEU A 424 -13.02 -3.46 -2.23
N VAL A 425 -12.64 -2.85 -1.10
CA VAL A 425 -11.93 -3.58 -0.03
C VAL A 425 -12.94 -4.35 0.81
N GLN A 426 -12.79 -5.67 0.90
CA GLN A 426 -13.64 -6.54 1.69
C GLN A 426 -12.79 -7.56 2.46
N PRO A 427 -13.10 -7.89 3.73
CA PRO A 427 -12.48 -9.01 4.41
C PRO A 427 -12.90 -10.34 3.77
N ASP A 428 -11.97 -11.28 3.68
CA ASP A 428 -12.22 -12.67 3.27
C ASP A 428 -12.69 -13.54 4.44
N ASP A 429 -13.02 -14.81 4.20
CA ASP A 429 -13.44 -15.78 5.23
C ASP A 429 -12.37 -15.99 6.34
N ALA A 430 -11.11 -15.62 6.07
CA ALA A 430 -9.99 -15.64 7.01
C ALA A 430 -9.72 -14.28 7.68
N ASP A 431 -10.64 -13.31 7.57
CA ASP A 431 -10.52 -11.92 8.02
C ASP A 431 -9.36 -11.11 7.38
N GLU A 432 -8.69 -11.65 6.36
CA GLU A 432 -7.70 -10.90 5.59
C GLU A 432 -8.39 -9.96 4.60
N LEU A 433 -7.91 -8.71 4.50
CA LEU A 433 -8.44 -7.75 3.54
C LEU A 433 -8.06 -8.15 2.11
N LYS A 434 -9.05 -8.22 1.22
CA LYS A 434 -8.86 -8.43 -0.23
C LYS A 434 -9.57 -7.36 -1.04
N LEU A 435 -9.09 -7.19 -2.27
CA LEU A 435 -9.66 -6.24 -3.22
C LEU A 435 -10.55 -6.95 -4.24
N LEU A 436 -11.85 -6.67 -4.21
CA LEU A 436 -12.82 -7.20 -5.16
C LEU A 436 -12.98 -6.25 -6.35
N HIS A 437 -12.75 -6.76 -7.56
CA HIS A 437 -12.98 -6.01 -8.80
C HIS A 437 -14.43 -6.18 -9.27
N LEU A 438 -15.22 -5.10 -9.20
CA LEU A 438 -16.60 -5.02 -9.67
C LEU A 438 -16.65 -4.24 -11.00
N ASN A 439 -16.86 -4.94 -12.11
CA ASN A 439 -17.01 -4.29 -13.41
C ASN A 439 -18.39 -3.64 -13.53
N VAL A 440 -18.43 -2.38 -13.97
CA VAL A 440 -19.70 -1.68 -14.23
C VAL A 440 -20.34 -2.27 -15.50
N PRO A 441 -21.66 -2.53 -15.51
CA PRO A 441 -22.32 -3.14 -16.66
C PRO A 441 -22.13 -2.35 -17.96
N VAL A 442 -21.84 -3.08 -19.05
CA VAL A 442 -21.59 -2.50 -20.39
C VAL A 442 -22.78 -1.67 -20.89
N SER A 443 -24.00 -2.07 -20.52
CA SER A 443 -25.25 -1.35 -20.84
C SER A 443 -25.25 0.10 -20.35
N TYR A 444 -24.59 0.38 -19.23
CA TYR A 444 -24.49 1.72 -18.66
C TYR A 444 -23.22 2.43 -19.12
N ILE A 445 -22.06 1.78 -18.98
CA ILE A 445 -20.77 2.46 -19.21
C ILE A 445 -20.54 2.83 -20.68
N SER A 446 -21.16 2.15 -21.64
CA SER A 446 -21.00 2.48 -23.07
C SER A 446 -21.47 3.89 -23.45
N GLN A 447 -22.43 4.46 -22.72
CA GLN A 447 -22.93 5.82 -22.92
C GLN A 447 -22.44 6.78 -21.83
N ASN A 448 -22.23 6.27 -20.61
CA ASN A 448 -21.95 7.08 -19.42
C ASN A 448 -20.49 7.03 -18.95
N TRP A 449 -19.54 6.64 -19.81
CA TRP A 449 -18.11 6.61 -19.48
C TRP A 449 -17.52 8.04 -19.33
N PRO A 450 -16.58 8.25 -18.39
CA PRO A 450 -16.09 7.30 -17.38
C PRO A 450 -16.95 7.33 -16.11
N VAL A 451 -16.72 6.36 -15.20
CA VAL A 451 -17.18 6.48 -13.80
C VAL A 451 -16.57 7.76 -13.21
N LEU A 452 -17.36 8.57 -12.51
CA LEU A 452 -16.92 9.84 -11.91
C LEU A 452 -17.10 9.88 -10.39
N HIS A 453 -18.22 9.35 -9.90
CA HIS A 453 -18.58 9.38 -8.49
C HIS A 453 -19.06 8.01 -8.02
N VAL A 454 -18.59 7.59 -6.85
CA VAL A 454 -19.05 6.37 -6.18
C VAL A 454 -19.26 6.70 -4.71
N VAL A 455 -20.38 6.25 -4.16
CA VAL A 455 -20.69 6.37 -2.73
C VAL A 455 -21.33 5.08 -2.24
N ALA A 456 -20.95 4.63 -1.05
CA ALA A 456 -21.54 3.49 -0.37
C ALA A 456 -22.62 3.96 0.61
N SER A 457 -23.63 3.14 0.78
CA SER A 457 -24.66 3.37 1.79
C SER A 457 -24.09 3.21 3.21
N ASN A 458 -24.72 3.89 4.17
CA ASN A 458 -24.26 3.85 5.56
C ASN A 458 -24.33 2.44 6.18
N ASP A 459 -25.32 1.64 5.77
CA ASP A 459 -25.46 0.23 6.15
C ASP A 459 -24.43 -0.69 5.45
N GLY A 460 -23.64 -0.16 4.51
CA GLY A 460 -22.66 -0.93 3.74
C GLY A 460 -23.27 -1.93 2.76
N MET A 461 -24.57 -1.89 2.53
CA MET A 461 -25.22 -2.93 1.73
C MET A 461 -25.29 -2.59 0.24
N TYR A 462 -25.21 -1.30 -0.13
CA TYR A 462 -25.40 -0.85 -1.51
C TYR A 462 -24.35 0.19 -1.91
N LEU A 463 -24.02 0.25 -3.21
CA LEU A 463 -23.18 1.28 -3.82
C LEU A 463 -24.01 2.07 -4.84
N ALA A 464 -23.83 3.38 -4.91
CA ALA A 464 -24.30 4.21 -6.02
C ALA A 464 -23.10 4.62 -6.86
N VAL A 465 -23.25 4.51 -8.18
CA VAL A 465 -22.17 4.70 -9.15
C VAL A 465 -22.71 5.63 -10.23
N ALA A 466 -22.10 6.80 -10.37
CA ALA A 466 -22.45 7.77 -11.42
C ALA A 466 -21.29 7.92 -12.41
N GLY A 467 -21.66 8.00 -13.68
CA GLY A 467 -20.76 8.21 -14.80
C GLY A 467 -20.80 9.66 -15.24
N SER A 468 -20.58 9.92 -16.54
CA SER A 468 -20.80 11.25 -17.12
C SER A 468 -22.26 11.70 -17.04
N HIS A 469 -23.19 10.75 -17.21
CA HIS A 469 -24.62 10.95 -17.03
C HIS A 469 -25.21 9.79 -16.22
N GLY A 470 -26.35 10.03 -15.57
CA GLY A 470 -27.09 9.03 -14.83
C GLY A 470 -26.40 8.50 -13.58
N LEU A 471 -27.04 7.47 -13.00
CA LEU A 471 -26.46 6.64 -11.94
C LEU A 471 -27.05 5.22 -11.96
N VAL A 472 -26.32 4.27 -11.40
CA VAL A 472 -26.76 2.90 -11.15
C VAL A 472 -26.50 2.53 -9.69
N LEU A 473 -27.33 1.63 -9.14
CA LEU A 473 -27.13 1.09 -7.80
C LEU A 473 -26.69 -0.36 -7.85
N TYR A 474 -25.73 -0.74 -7.02
CA TYR A 474 -25.31 -2.12 -6.83
C TYR A 474 -25.71 -2.59 -5.44
N ASP A 475 -26.44 -3.70 -5.36
CA ASP A 475 -26.78 -4.38 -4.12
C ASP A 475 -25.68 -5.40 -3.82
N LEU A 476 -24.86 -5.16 -2.79
CA LEU A 476 -23.74 -6.05 -2.43
C LEU A 476 -24.24 -7.41 -1.94
N ARG A 477 -25.38 -7.45 -1.22
CA ARG A 477 -25.94 -8.68 -0.66
C ARG A 477 -26.45 -9.60 -1.76
N ASN A 478 -27.20 -9.04 -2.70
CA ASN A 478 -27.80 -9.81 -3.78
C ASN A 478 -26.91 -9.91 -5.03
N LYS A 479 -25.79 -9.18 -5.07
CA LYS A 479 -24.87 -9.06 -6.22
C LYS A 479 -25.59 -8.66 -7.51
N ARG A 480 -26.50 -7.67 -7.42
CA ARG A 480 -27.35 -7.22 -8.54
C ARG A 480 -27.25 -5.72 -8.77
N TRP A 481 -27.23 -5.34 -10.05
CA TRP A 481 -27.30 -3.95 -10.49
C TRP A 481 -28.75 -3.53 -10.70
N ARG A 482 -29.07 -2.30 -10.29
CA ARG A 482 -30.32 -1.59 -10.57
C ARG A 482 -30.02 -0.39 -11.45
N PHE A 483 -30.79 -0.25 -12.51
CA PHE A 483 -30.64 0.77 -13.52
C PHE A 483 -31.78 1.79 -13.43
N PHE A 484 -31.62 2.91 -14.13
CA PHE A 484 -32.71 3.85 -14.35
C PHE A 484 -33.81 3.18 -15.20
N GLY A 485 -35.07 3.45 -14.89
CA GLY A 485 -36.21 2.91 -15.64
C GLY A 485 -36.27 3.43 -17.08
N ASP A 486 -35.86 4.69 -17.28
CA ASP A 486 -35.89 5.40 -18.56
C ASP A 486 -34.51 6.00 -18.91
N VAL A 487 -33.93 5.54 -20.03
CA VAL A 487 -32.62 5.99 -20.54
C VAL A 487 -32.63 7.48 -20.89
N THR A 488 -33.76 8.03 -21.34
CA THR A 488 -33.84 9.46 -21.68
C THR A 488 -33.78 10.35 -20.45
N GLN A 489 -34.27 9.87 -19.31
CA GLN A 489 -34.14 10.55 -18.03
C GLN A 489 -32.73 10.41 -17.49
N GLU A 490 -32.13 9.22 -17.62
CA GLU A 490 -30.75 8.96 -17.24
C GLU A 490 -29.78 9.95 -17.93
N GLN A 491 -29.91 10.16 -19.24
CA GLN A 491 -29.07 11.08 -20.00
C GLN A 491 -29.27 12.56 -19.65
N LYS A 492 -30.39 12.94 -19.00
CA LYS A 492 -30.62 14.31 -18.53
C LYS A 492 -29.92 14.61 -17.20
N ILE A 493 -29.51 13.59 -16.45
CA ILE A 493 -28.87 13.74 -15.15
C ILE A 493 -27.36 13.84 -15.38
N GLN A 494 -26.77 15.02 -15.16
CA GLN A 494 -25.32 15.20 -15.14
C GLN A 494 -24.83 15.29 -13.70
N CYS A 495 -24.45 14.15 -13.13
CA CYS A 495 -24.01 14.06 -11.74
C CYS A 495 -22.66 14.76 -11.53
N LYS A 496 -22.61 15.70 -10.58
CA LYS A 496 -21.38 16.37 -10.10
C LYS A 496 -21.00 15.97 -8.67
N GLY A 497 -21.85 15.20 -8.00
CA GLY A 497 -21.66 14.73 -6.63
C GLY A 497 -22.77 13.77 -6.20
N LEU A 498 -22.44 12.88 -5.26
CA LEU A 498 -23.34 11.86 -4.72
C LEU A 498 -23.24 11.81 -3.20
N LEU A 499 -24.39 11.82 -2.51
CA LEU A 499 -24.47 11.61 -1.07
C LEU A 499 -25.47 10.50 -0.76
N TRP A 500 -25.32 9.90 0.42
CA TRP A 500 -26.25 8.89 0.91
C TRP A 500 -26.87 9.34 2.23
N LEU A 501 -28.20 9.23 2.32
CA LEU A 501 -28.97 9.57 3.52
C LEU A 501 -29.93 8.43 3.82
N GLY A 502 -29.57 7.55 4.77
CA GLY A 502 -30.38 6.39 5.12
C GLY A 502 -30.70 5.48 3.93
N LYS A 503 -31.96 5.46 3.48
CA LYS A 503 -32.41 4.69 2.29
C LYS A 503 -32.58 5.57 1.03
N ILE A 504 -32.04 6.78 1.02
CA ILE A 504 -32.16 7.77 -0.06
C ILE A 504 -30.77 8.06 -0.63
N VAL A 505 -30.68 8.11 -1.96
CA VAL A 505 -29.51 8.57 -2.70
C VAL A 505 -29.77 10.00 -3.14
N ILE A 506 -28.83 10.89 -2.83
CA ILE A 506 -28.91 12.31 -3.17
C ILE A 506 -27.92 12.57 -4.30
N VAL A 507 -28.40 13.15 -5.39
CA VAL A 507 -27.61 13.45 -6.58
C VAL A 507 -27.51 14.96 -6.73
N CYS A 508 -26.29 15.48 -6.74
CA CYS A 508 -26.03 16.85 -7.17
C CYS A 508 -26.00 16.88 -8.70
N ASN A 509 -27.11 17.33 -9.28
CA ASN A 509 -27.32 17.40 -10.72
C ASN A 509 -26.96 18.80 -11.25
N TYR A 510 -26.26 18.85 -12.38
CA TYR A 510 -26.08 20.07 -13.16
C TYR A 510 -27.02 20.07 -14.35
N VAL A 511 -27.81 21.14 -14.47
CA VAL A 511 -28.79 21.30 -15.54
C VAL A 511 -28.21 22.23 -16.60
N GLU A 512 -27.78 21.66 -17.73
CA GLU A 512 -27.13 22.41 -18.82
C GLU A 512 -28.05 23.51 -19.40
N SER A 513 -29.35 23.25 -19.54
CA SER A 513 -30.30 24.19 -20.14
C SER A 513 -30.47 25.50 -19.35
N SER A 514 -30.39 25.43 -18.03
CA SER A 514 -30.53 26.59 -17.14
C SER A 514 -29.20 27.05 -16.55
N ASN A 515 -28.11 26.30 -16.75
CA ASN A 515 -26.83 26.49 -16.10
C ASN A 515 -26.94 26.56 -14.56
N THR A 516 -27.84 25.78 -13.98
CA THR A 516 -28.10 25.74 -12.53
C THR A 516 -27.75 24.38 -11.95
N TYR A 517 -27.56 24.35 -10.62
CA TYR A 517 -27.32 23.12 -9.87
C TYR A 517 -28.52 22.80 -8.99
N GLU A 518 -28.75 21.53 -8.74
CA GLU A 518 -29.86 21.06 -7.91
C GLU A 518 -29.54 19.74 -7.20
N LEU A 519 -30.23 19.48 -6.09
CA LEU A 519 -30.22 18.19 -5.41
C LEU A 519 -31.48 17.40 -5.76
N LEU A 520 -31.30 16.18 -6.24
CA LEU A 520 -32.34 15.21 -6.53
C LEU A 520 -32.31 14.09 -5.48
N PHE A 521 -33.46 13.77 -4.90
CA PHE A 521 -33.59 12.77 -3.83
C PHE A 521 -34.30 11.52 -4.36
N PHE A 522 -33.55 10.43 -4.57
CA PHE A 522 -34.09 9.17 -5.07
C PHE A 522 -34.14 8.09 -3.98
N PRO A 523 -35.22 7.31 -3.87
CA PRO A 523 -35.27 6.18 -2.98
C PRO A 523 -34.38 5.04 -3.53
N ARG A 524 -33.74 4.28 -2.63
CA ARG A 524 -32.90 3.11 -2.98
C ARG A 524 -33.64 2.04 -3.80
N TYR A 525 -34.96 1.92 -3.67
CA TYR A 525 -35.73 0.83 -4.27
C TYR A 525 -36.13 1.08 -5.73
N HIS A 526 -36.15 2.34 -6.21
CA HIS A 526 -36.57 2.67 -7.57
C HIS A 526 -35.87 3.94 -8.07
N LEU A 527 -35.30 3.88 -9.29
CA LEU A 527 -34.60 4.99 -9.93
C LEU A 527 -35.35 5.42 -11.19
N ASP A 528 -36.18 6.44 -11.03
CA ASP A 528 -36.92 7.10 -12.10
C ASP A 528 -37.48 8.44 -11.59
N TYR A 529 -37.80 9.40 -12.47
CA TYR A 529 -38.42 10.65 -12.04
C TYR A 529 -39.80 10.46 -11.41
N SER A 530 -40.52 9.37 -11.73
CA SER A 530 -41.77 9.02 -11.06
C SER A 530 -41.60 8.74 -9.56
N SER A 531 -40.41 8.28 -9.15
CA SER A 531 -40.06 7.99 -7.75
C SER A 531 -39.27 9.09 -7.05
N LEU A 532 -39.05 10.23 -7.72
CA LEU A 532 -38.31 11.35 -7.15
C LEU A 532 -39.04 11.90 -5.92
N LEU A 533 -38.37 11.90 -4.77
CA LEU A 533 -38.97 12.34 -3.50
C LEU A 533 -39.01 13.86 -3.37
N TYR A 534 -37.95 14.53 -3.82
CA TYR A 534 -37.81 15.98 -3.72
C TYR A 534 -36.76 16.52 -4.69
N ARG A 535 -36.88 17.80 -5.05
CA ARG A 535 -35.93 18.55 -5.89
C ARG A 535 -35.64 19.89 -5.23
N LYS A 536 -34.36 20.14 -4.90
CA LYS A 536 -33.90 21.40 -4.30
C LYS A 536 -32.98 22.15 -5.26
N PRO A 537 -33.37 23.31 -5.81
CA PRO A 537 -32.42 24.16 -6.53
C PRO A 537 -31.35 24.71 -5.58
N LEU A 538 -30.10 24.75 -6.06
CA LEU A 538 -28.95 25.28 -5.33
C LEU A 538 -28.59 26.69 -5.84
N LEU A 539 -27.86 27.46 -5.02
CA LEU A 539 -27.45 28.83 -5.35
C LEU A 539 -26.36 28.91 -6.41
N GLY A 540 -25.58 27.86 -6.57
CA GLY A 540 -24.47 27.79 -7.52
C GLY A 540 -23.80 26.43 -7.48
N ARG A 541 -22.60 26.34 -8.05
CA ARG A 541 -21.80 25.11 -8.00
C ARG A 541 -21.38 24.86 -6.55
N PRO A 542 -21.76 23.73 -5.94
CA PRO A 542 -21.29 23.39 -4.61
C PRO A 542 -19.78 23.13 -4.62
N ILE A 543 -19.10 23.51 -3.53
CA ILE A 543 -17.68 23.25 -3.28
C ILE A 543 -17.53 21.93 -2.53
N ALA A 544 -18.22 21.80 -1.39
CA ALA A 544 -18.26 20.59 -0.57
C ALA A 544 -19.68 20.32 -0.08
N MET A 545 -19.96 19.06 0.22
CA MET A 545 -21.23 18.59 0.75
C MET A 545 -20.98 17.46 1.76
N ASP A 546 -21.78 17.42 2.81
CA ASP A 546 -21.71 16.34 3.80
C ASP A 546 -23.11 15.97 4.30
N VAL A 547 -23.23 14.76 4.84
CA VAL A 547 -24.45 14.27 5.47
C VAL A 547 -24.12 13.74 6.85
N PHE A 548 -24.84 14.26 7.85
CA PHE A 548 -24.77 13.75 9.22
C PHE A 548 -26.19 13.60 9.77
N GLN A 549 -26.54 12.36 10.16
CA GLN A 549 -27.90 12.00 10.57
C GLN A 549 -28.94 12.44 9.52
N ASN A 550 -29.79 13.42 9.84
CA ASN A 550 -30.83 13.98 8.97
C ASN A 550 -30.44 15.36 8.41
N TYR A 551 -29.20 15.80 8.60
CA TYR A 551 -28.70 17.10 8.16
C TYR A 551 -27.81 16.97 6.94
N ILE A 552 -27.94 17.92 6.01
CA ILE A 552 -27.13 18.05 4.80
C ILE A 552 -26.40 19.38 4.87
N LEU A 553 -25.09 19.35 4.69
CA LEU A 553 -24.25 20.53 4.50
C LEU A 553 -23.99 20.73 3.01
N VAL A 554 -24.11 21.96 2.54
CA VAL A 554 -23.73 22.37 1.18
C VAL A 554 -23.00 23.70 1.25
N THR A 555 -21.83 23.79 0.62
CA THR A 555 -21.00 25.00 0.63
C THR A 555 -20.81 25.57 -0.76
N TYR A 556 -20.65 26.90 -0.87
CA TYR A 556 -20.52 27.65 -2.12
C TYR A 556 -19.35 28.64 -2.08
N SER A 557 -18.89 29.08 -3.25
CA SER A 557 -17.91 30.17 -3.39
C SER A 557 -18.61 31.53 -3.31
N PRO A 558 -18.08 32.58 -2.63
CA PRO A 558 -16.73 32.70 -2.07
C PRO A 558 -16.47 31.89 -0.79
N PHE A 559 -17.42 31.82 0.15
CA PHE A 559 -17.47 30.81 1.22
C PHE A 559 -18.81 30.89 1.98
N ASP A 560 -19.89 30.38 1.38
CA ASP A 560 -21.21 30.28 2.02
C ASP A 560 -21.49 28.84 2.44
N VAL A 561 -22.13 28.64 3.59
CA VAL A 561 -22.49 27.33 4.17
C VAL A 561 -23.99 27.28 4.41
N HIS A 562 -24.67 26.33 3.79
CA HIS A 562 -26.09 26.07 3.99
C HIS A 562 -26.29 24.71 4.64
N ILE A 563 -27.09 24.67 5.70
CA ILE A 563 -27.46 23.44 6.40
C ILE A 563 -28.95 23.20 6.20
N PHE A 564 -29.29 22.04 5.67
CA PHE A 564 -30.67 21.59 5.50
C PHE A 564 -30.99 20.44 6.44
N HIS A 565 -32.21 20.41 6.98
CA HIS A 565 -32.74 19.30 7.75
C HIS A 565 -33.79 18.56 6.92
N VAL A 566 -33.66 17.23 6.88
CA VAL A 566 -34.51 16.34 6.09
C VAL A 566 -35.47 15.61 7.02
N VAL A 567 -36.77 15.83 6.84
CA VAL A 567 -37.82 15.09 7.54
C VAL A 567 -38.57 14.23 6.54
N ILE A 568 -38.69 12.94 6.86
CA ILE A 568 -39.36 11.96 6.00
C ILE A 568 -40.64 11.53 6.70
N SER A 569 -41.77 11.66 6.01
CA SER A 569 -43.06 11.17 6.47
C SER A 569 -43.50 9.97 5.61
N GLY A 570 -43.91 8.89 6.29
CA GLY A 570 -44.25 7.61 5.64
C GLY A 570 -43.06 6.65 5.51
N GLU A 571 -43.36 5.37 5.30
CA GLU A 571 -42.32 4.34 5.14
C GLU A 571 -41.66 4.44 3.76
N LEU A 572 -40.34 4.21 3.69
CA LEU A 572 -39.60 4.13 2.42
C LEU A 572 -39.72 2.71 1.83
N SER A 573 -40.88 2.40 1.27
CA SER A 573 -41.17 1.13 0.60
C SER A 573 -41.83 1.38 -0.78
N PRO A 574 -41.80 0.41 -1.71
CA PRO A 574 -42.49 0.53 -3.00
C PRO A 574 -44.02 0.62 -2.89
N ALA A 575 -44.59 0.21 -1.75
CA ALA A 575 -46.04 0.17 -1.52
C ALA A 575 -46.59 1.44 -0.83
N SER A 576 -45.71 2.31 -0.35
CA SER A 576 -46.04 3.54 0.35
C SER A 576 -45.62 4.76 -0.47
N ASN A 577 -46.27 5.91 -0.22
CA ASN A 577 -45.94 7.19 -0.84
C ASN A 577 -45.23 8.10 0.17
N PRO A 578 -43.91 7.91 0.40
CA PRO A 578 -43.16 8.74 1.33
C PRO A 578 -43.08 10.19 0.82
N VAL A 579 -43.23 11.16 1.72
CA VAL A 579 -43.06 12.59 1.42
C VAL A 579 -41.85 13.11 2.18
N LEU A 580 -40.91 13.70 1.44
CA LEU A 580 -39.72 14.35 1.99
C LEU A 580 -39.97 15.86 2.13
N GLN A 581 -39.77 16.37 3.33
CA GLN A 581 -39.75 17.79 3.63
C GLN A 581 -38.32 18.23 3.94
N LEU A 582 -37.88 19.32 3.31
CA LEU A 582 -36.56 19.91 3.50
C LEU A 582 -36.71 21.30 4.10
N SER A 583 -36.17 21.53 5.30
CA SER A 583 -36.11 22.85 5.92
C SER A 583 -34.68 23.38 5.94
N THR A 584 -34.50 24.69 5.68
CA THR A 584 -33.21 25.34 5.89
C THR A 584 -33.04 25.63 7.37
N VAL A 585 -31.91 25.23 7.95
CA VAL A 585 -31.61 25.37 9.37
C VAL A 585 -30.66 26.53 9.63
N ARG A 586 -29.58 26.63 8.85
CA ARG A 586 -28.59 27.72 8.93
C ARG A 586 -28.11 28.12 7.55
N GLU A 587 -27.80 29.40 7.41
CA GLU A 587 -27.10 30.00 6.28
C GLU A 587 -26.00 30.90 6.87
N LEU A 588 -24.74 30.55 6.62
CA LEU A 588 -23.57 31.26 7.14
C LEU A 588 -22.73 31.74 5.96
N SER A 589 -22.36 33.02 5.94
CA SER A 589 -21.42 33.58 4.97
C SER A 589 -20.13 33.95 5.69
N ILE A 590 -19.05 33.23 5.39
CA ILE A 590 -17.77 33.39 6.10
C ILE A 590 -16.84 34.27 5.27
N MET A 591 -16.60 35.48 5.73
CA MET A 591 -15.65 36.40 5.10
C MET A 591 -14.23 36.09 5.59
N SER A 592 -13.53 35.20 4.89
CA SER A 592 -12.13 34.84 5.22
C SER A 592 -11.21 35.15 4.04
N PRO A 593 -10.01 35.75 4.27
CA PRO A 593 -9.00 35.91 3.23
C PRO A 593 -8.26 34.60 2.90
N LYS A 594 -8.57 33.51 3.61
CA LYS A 594 -7.93 32.20 3.43
C LYS A 594 -8.30 31.54 2.10
N SER A 595 -7.50 30.56 1.70
CA SER A 595 -7.73 29.76 0.50
C SER A 595 -9.06 28.99 0.57
N PRO A 596 -9.77 28.75 -0.55
CA PRO A 596 -11.11 28.18 -0.51
C PRO A 596 -11.15 26.77 0.13
N PRO A 597 -12.27 26.40 0.78
CA PRO A 597 -12.43 25.05 1.31
C PRO A 597 -12.44 24.02 0.18
N VAL A 598 -11.97 22.81 0.47
CA VAL A 598 -11.94 21.66 -0.44
C VAL A 598 -12.85 20.55 0.06
N SER A 599 -12.91 20.37 1.38
CA SER A 599 -13.75 19.38 2.04
C SER A 599 -14.23 19.93 3.37
N MET A 600 -15.44 19.54 3.76
CA MET A 600 -16.05 19.92 5.03
C MET A 600 -16.79 18.74 5.60
N ARG A 601 -16.73 18.53 6.92
CA ARG A 601 -17.45 17.46 7.60
C ARG A 601 -18.04 17.92 8.92
N PHE A 602 -19.22 17.45 9.26
CA PHE A 602 -19.80 17.68 10.59
C PHE A 602 -18.97 17.00 11.67
N ILE A 603 -18.87 17.64 12.84
CA ILE A 603 -18.32 17.05 14.06
C ILE A 603 -19.51 16.67 14.96
N PRO A 604 -19.62 15.42 15.44
CA PRO A 604 -20.66 15.04 16.37
C PRO A 604 -20.44 15.71 17.74
N ASP A 605 -21.49 16.29 18.32
CA ASP A 605 -21.43 16.90 19.65
C ASP A 605 -21.43 15.80 20.74
N GLN A 606 -20.35 15.75 21.53
CA GLN A 606 -20.22 14.81 22.65
C GLN A 606 -20.88 15.38 23.92
N ASN A 607 -22.20 15.27 24.03
CA ASN A 607 -22.90 15.59 25.28
C ASN A 607 -23.16 14.34 26.12
N ASP A 608 -22.33 14.14 27.14
CA ASP A 608 -22.49 13.12 28.18
C ASP A 608 -23.55 13.53 29.22
N LYS A 609 -24.72 14.02 28.77
CA LYS A 609 -25.84 14.40 29.65
C LYS A 609 -26.71 13.20 30.05
N GLY A 610 -26.13 12.01 30.11
CA GLY A 610 -26.80 10.78 30.58
C GLY A 610 -26.94 10.66 32.10
N ALA A 611 -26.24 11.47 32.90
CA ALA A 611 -26.19 11.28 34.35
C ALA A 611 -27.14 12.15 35.20
N LEU A 612 -27.88 13.12 34.63
CA LEU A 612 -28.63 14.10 35.44
C LEU A 612 -30.10 14.37 35.04
N LYS A 613 -30.75 13.49 34.28
CA LYS A 613 -32.21 13.60 34.03
C LYS A 613 -32.97 12.28 34.18
N GLN A 614 -32.85 11.64 35.35
CA GLN A 614 -33.94 10.80 35.83
C GLN A 614 -34.83 11.67 36.71
N ASN A 615 -35.88 12.25 36.12
CA ASN A 615 -37.16 12.61 36.75
C ASN A 615 -37.98 13.50 35.80
N ALA A 616 -38.68 12.88 34.85
CA ALA A 616 -40.03 13.27 34.41
C ALA A 616 -40.52 12.29 33.35
N SER A 617 -41.61 11.59 33.66
CA SER A 617 -42.40 10.80 32.73
C SER A 617 -42.98 11.67 31.62
N GLY A 618 -42.66 11.34 30.37
CA GLY A 618 -43.28 11.91 29.18
C GLY A 618 -42.48 11.50 27.95
N SER A 619 -43.13 10.82 27.01
CA SER A 619 -42.61 10.55 25.67
C SER A 619 -42.16 11.85 25.00
N SER A 620 -40.87 12.17 25.06
CA SER A 620 -40.27 13.20 24.23
C SER A 620 -39.45 12.47 23.17
N ASP A 621 -39.88 12.60 21.92
CA ASP A 621 -39.08 12.26 20.74
C ASP A 621 -37.64 12.70 20.95
N LEU A 622 -36.70 11.85 20.55
CA LEU A 622 -35.28 12.15 20.45
C LEU A 622 -35.11 13.39 19.56
N LEU A 623 -35.19 14.59 20.13
CA LEU A 623 -34.91 15.84 19.44
C LEU A 623 -33.44 15.76 19.01
N SER A 624 -33.21 15.51 17.71
CA SER A 624 -31.85 15.51 17.15
C SER A 624 -31.19 16.83 17.49
N GLU A 625 -30.13 16.81 18.30
CA GLU A 625 -29.33 18.00 18.56
C GLU A 625 -28.81 18.51 17.21
N GLN A 626 -29.05 19.79 16.95
CA GLN A 626 -28.60 20.45 15.73
C GLN A 626 -27.07 20.46 15.71
N PRO A 627 -26.41 20.11 14.59
CA PRO A 627 -24.96 20.13 14.54
C PRO A 627 -24.46 21.56 14.75
N SER A 628 -23.52 21.74 15.69
CA SER A 628 -22.95 23.05 16.04
C SER A 628 -21.57 23.29 15.44
N ARG A 629 -20.84 22.25 15.01
CA ARG A 629 -19.45 22.36 14.54
C ARG A 629 -19.15 21.57 13.28
N CYS A 630 -18.16 22.02 12.51
CA CYS A 630 -17.63 21.28 11.35
C CYS A 630 -16.12 21.43 11.19
N LEU A 631 -15.46 20.43 10.60
CA LEU A 631 -14.07 20.51 10.14
C LEU A 631 -14.03 21.03 8.71
N ILE A 632 -13.03 21.86 8.41
CA ILE A 632 -12.75 22.41 7.09
C ILE A 632 -11.31 22.04 6.72
N LEU A 633 -11.14 21.42 5.56
CA LEU A 633 -9.85 21.28 4.88
C LEU A 633 -9.79 22.26 3.71
N ARG A 634 -8.77 23.11 3.66
CA ARG A 634 -8.57 24.13 2.62
C ARG A 634 -7.60 23.68 1.52
N THR A 635 -7.58 24.39 0.39
CA THR A 635 -6.74 24.06 -0.79
C THR A 635 -5.23 24.03 -0.51
N ASN A 636 -4.77 24.81 0.47
CA ASN A 636 -3.38 24.86 0.92
C ASN A 636 -3.02 23.77 1.95
N GLY A 637 -3.95 22.86 2.26
CA GLY A 637 -3.75 21.81 3.27
C GLY A 637 -3.89 22.29 4.72
N GLU A 638 -4.45 23.47 4.97
CA GLU A 638 -4.83 23.91 6.31
C GLU A 638 -6.11 23.21 6.78
N LEU A 639 -6.06 22.59 7.96
CA LEU A 639 -7.20 21.99 8.64
C LEU A 639 -7.65 22.89 9.79
N SER A 640 -8.95 23.18 9.87
CA SER A 640 -9.53 24.07 10.87
C SER A 640 -10.90 23.59 11.35
N VAL A 641 -11.27 23.91 12.59
CA VAL A 641 -12.63 23.72 13.13
C VAL A 641 -13.40 25.02 12.96
N LEU A 642 -14.60 24.95 12.39
CA LEU A 642 -15.57 26.04 12.37
C LEU A 642 -16.66 25.78 13.40
N ASP A 643 -16.81 26.72 14.33
CA ASP A 643 -18.00 26.84 15.15
C ASP A 643 -19.10 27.50 14.32
N MET A 644 -20.21 26.79 14.11
CA MET A 644 -21.33 27.25 13.29
C MET A 644 -22.33 28.09 14.09
N ASP A 645 -22.20 28.19 15.42
CA ASP A 645 -23.00 29.09 16.26
C ASP A 645 -22.43 30.50 16.16
N ASP A 646 -21.11 30.65 16.35
CA ASP A 646 -20.42 31.94 16.37
C ASP A 646 -19.76 32.31 15.03
N GLY A 647 -19.66 31.36 14.08
CA GLY A 647 -18.99 31.55 12.79
C GLY A 647 -17.46 31.67 12.90
N HIS A 648 -16.89 31.29 14.04
CA HIS A 648 -15.47 31.44 14.33
C HIS A 648 -14.68 30.20 13.88
N GLU A 649 -13.57 30.42 13.17
CA GLU A 649 -12.72 29.38 12.62
C GLU A 649 -11.39 29.30 13.38
N HIS A 650 -11.11 28.14 13.97
CA HIS A 650 -9.87 27.83 14.68
C HIS A 650 -8.97 26.91 13.82
N ALA A 651 -7.77 27.38 13.48
CA ALA A 651 -6.79 26.56 12.76
C ALA A 651 -6.19 25.47 13.68
N LEU A 652 -6.10 24.23 13.19
CA LEU A 652 -5.54 23.08 13.91
C LEU A 652 -4.12 22.78 13.42
N THR A 653 -4.00 22.38 12.15
CA THR A 653 -2.75 21.90 11.53
C THR A 653 -2.66 22.32 10.07
N ASN A 654 -1.46 22.19 9.51
CA ASN A 654 -1.16 22.50 8.12
C ASN A 654 -0.61 21.29 7.37
N SER A 655 -0.57 21.39 6.04
CA SER A 655 -0.06 20.35 5.15
C SER A 655 -0.73 18.98 5.38
N VAL A 656 -2.04 19.03 5.60
CA VAL A 656 -2.97 17.89 5.67
C VAL A 656 -3.46 17.56 4.26
N GLU A 657 -3.40 16.28 3.90
CA GLU A 657 -3.93 15.76 2.64
C GLU A 657 -5.33 15.18 2.85
N LEU A 658 -5.56 14.40 3.92
CA LEU A 658 -6.80 13.68 4.20
C LEU A 658 -7.21 13.86 5.67
N PHE A 659 -8.52 13.76 5.95
CA PHE A 659 -9.01 13.63 7.31
C PHE A 659 -10.29 12.78 7.36
N TRP A 660 -10.54 12.15 8.51
CA TRP A 660 -11.71 11.31 8.77
C TRP A 660 -12.32 11.67 10.12
N VAL A 661 -13.65 11.80 10.16
CA VAL A 661 -14.39 12.01 11.42
C VAL A 661 -14.98 10.70 11.88
N THR A 662 -14.74 10.34 13.14
CA THR A 662 -15.28 9.15 13.78
C THR A 662 -16.67 9.45 14.33
N CYS A 663 -17.72 9.18 13.53
CA CYS A 663 -19.10 9.30 14.00
C CYS A 663 -19.62 7.94 14.48
N SER A 664 -19.91 7.78 15.78
CA SER A 664 -20.69 6.64 16.27
C SER A 664 -22.15 6.81 15.85
N GLN A 665 -22.51 6.35 14.66
CA GLN A 665 -23.85 6.58 14.11
C GLN A 665 -24.93 5.65 14.68
N PHE A 666 -24.57 4.66 15.49
CA PHE A 666 -25.52 3.76 16.15
C PHE A 666 -25.05 3.37 17.56
N GLU A 667 -25.98 3.37 18.51
CA GLU A 667 -25.87 2.75 19.84
C GLU A 667 -25.81 1.21 19.78
N GLU A 668 -25.21 0.63 18.74
CA GLU A 668 -24.85 -0.77 18.83
C GLU A 668 -23.69 -0.89 19.82
N LYS A 669 -23.82 -1.82 20.75
CA LYS A 669 -22.91 -2.12 21.87
C LYS A 669 -21.46 -2.48 21.46
N GLY A 670 -21.03 -2.18 20.23
CA GLY A 670 -19.74 -2.57 19.64
C GLY A 670 -18.92 -1.45 18.99
N SER A 671 -19.32 -0.17 19.02
CA SER A 671 -18.44 0.90 18.52
C SER A 671 -17.26 1.10 19.49
N LEU A 672 -16.07 0.66 19.06
CA LEU A 672 -14.83 0.75 19.84
C LEU A 672 -14.36 2.20 20.06
N ILE A 673 -14.77 3.14 19.20
CA ILE A 673 -14.12 4.44 19.07
C ILE A 673 -15.08 5.56 19.47
N LYS A 674 -15.42 5.63 20.77
CA LYS A 674 -16.15 6.80 21.33
C LYS A 674 -15.23 7.98 21.64
N GLU A 675 -13.95 7.71 21.85
CA GLU A 675 -12.95 8.69 22.29
C GLU A 675 -12.06 9.28 21.19
N VAL A 676 -12.24 8.94 19.91
CA VAL A 676 -11.54 9.67 18.84
C VAL A 676 -12.52 10.67 18.25
N SER A 677 -12.07 11.91 18.07
CA SER A 677 -12.86 12.95 17.43
C SER A 677 -12.66 12.91 15.91
N TRP A 678 -11.41 12.83 15.45
CA TRP A 678 -11.04 12.67 14.04
C TRP A 678 -9.59 12.22 13.88
N LEU A 679 -9.23 11.82 12.66
CA LEU A 679 -7.86 11.53 12.24
C LEU A 679 -7.51 12.41 11.05
N ASP A 680 -6.24 12.81 10.92
CA ASP A 680 -5.72 13.48 9.75
C ASP A 680 -4.45 12.80 9.23
N TYR A 681 -4.21 12.91 7.92
CA TYR A 681 -3.04 12.37 7.26
C TYR A 681 -2.44 13.44 6.35
N GLY A 682 -1.13 13.62 6.46
CA GLY A 682 -0.41 14.61 5.66
C GLY A 682 1.10 14.37 5.68
N HIS A 683 1.88 15.44 5.58
CA HIS A 683 3.34 15.34 5.58
C HIS A 683 3.93 14.76 6.87
N ARG A 684 3.23 14.88 8.01
CA ARG A 684 3.65 14.37 9.34
C ARG A 684 3.23 12.91 9.57
N GLY A 685 2.73 12.22 8.55
CA GLY A 685 2.09 10.93 8.71
C GLY A 685 0.65 11.06 9.18
N MET A 686 0.14 10.01 9.82
CA MET A 686 -1.19 9.96 10.42
C MET A 686 -1.16 10.60 11.82
N GLN A 687 -2.14 11.45 12.14
CA GLN A 687 -2.35 11.96 13.49
C GLN A 687 -3.78 11.67 13.96
N VAL A 688 -3.92 11.42 15.27
CA VAL A 688 -5.19 11.07 15.92
C VAL A 688 -5.55 12.16 16.89
N TRP A 689 -6.77 12.67 16.80
CA TRP A 689 -7.28 13.74 17.65
C TRP A 689 -8.30 13.20 18.65
N TYR A 690 -8.04 13.47 19.92
CA TYR A 690 -8.89 13.06 21.03
C TYR A 690 -9.72 14.24 21.55
N PRO A 691 -10.98 14.03 21.95
CA PRO A 691 -11.76 15.04 22.65
C PRO A 691 -11.09 15.32 23.99
N SER A 692 -11.01 16.60 24.36
CA SER A 692 -10.59 17.01 25.70
C SER A 692 -11.79 17.56 26.46
N HIS A 693 -11.95 17.18 27.73
CA HIS A 693 -13.03 17.66 28.61
C HIS A 693 -12.63 18.96 29.35
N GLY A 694 -11.63 19.70 28.85
CA GLY A 694 -11.12 20.93 29.46
C GLY A 694 -11.95 22.18 29.14
N ALA A 695 -11.62 23.30 29.80
CA ALA A 695 -12.25 24.61 29.55
C ALA A 695 -11.97 25.16 28.13
N ASP A 696 -10.99 24.58 27.44
CA ASP A 696 -10.64 24.89 26.05
C ASP A 696 -10.45 23.55 25.32
N PRO A 697 -11.48 23.02 24.62
CA PRO A 697 -11.51 21.65 24.12
C PRO A 697 -10.41 21.32 23.10
N PHE A 698 -9.71 22.33 22.58
CA PHE A 698 -8.68 22.22 21.54
C PHE A 698 -7.38 22.96 21.86
N LYS A 699 -7.08 23.19 23.15
CA LYS A 699 -5.73 23.67 23.49
C LYS A 699 -4.73 22.67 22.94
N GLN A 700 -3.79 23.16 22.14
CA GLN A 700 -2.56 22.46 21.79
C GLN A 700 -1.78 22.24 23.11
N GLU A 701 -2.22 21.30 23.93
CA GLU A 701 -1.28 20.61 24.83
C GLU A 701 -0.18 20.08 23.91
N ASP A 702 1.06 19.97 24.38
CA ASP A 702 2.20 19.54 23.58
C ASP A 702 2.03 18.08 23.07
N PHE A 703 1.09 17.85 22.16
CA PHE A 703 0.84 16.64 21.38
C PHE A 703 1.93 16.49 20.30
N LEU A 704 3.11 17.07 20.53
CA LEU A 704 4.33 16.90 19.75
C LEU A 704 4.99 15.54 19.97
N GLN A 705 4.30 14.58 20.57
CA GLN A 705 4.57 13.19 20.23
C GLN A 705 3.83 12.91 18.94
N LEU A 706 4.54 13.08 17.81
CA LEU A 706 4.41 12.14 16.71
C LEU A 706 4.22 10.77 17.38
N ASP A 707 3.10 10.11 17.16
CA ASP A 707 3.02 8.67 17.38
C ASP A 707 3.63 8.07 16.11
N PRO A 708 4.97 7.84 16.01
CA PRO A 708 5.56 7.16 14.85
C PRO A 708 4.91 5.79 14.58
N GLU A 709 4.17 5.30 15.57
CA GLU A 709 3.39 4.06 15.62
C GLU A 709 2.18 4.03 14.65
N LEU A 710 1.70 5.19 14.19
CA LEU A 710 0.61 5.32 13.23
C LEU A 710 1.09 5.74 11.83
N GLU A 711 2.39 5.98 11.65
CA GLU A 711 2.93 6.27 10.33
C GLU A 711 2.89 4.98 9.51
N PHE A 712 1.96 4.93 8.55
CA PHE A 712 2.04 3.95 7.48
C PHE A 712 3.42 4.04 6.83
N ASP A 713 3.96 2.88 6.42
CA ASP A 713 5.11 2.88 5.51
C ASP A 713 4.85 3.85 4.35
N ARG A 714 5.88 4.55 3.87
CA ARG A 714 5.77 5.49 2.75
C ARG A 714 5.33 4.84 1.43
N GLU A 715 4.96 3.57 1.43
CA GLU A 715 4.34 2.82 0.33
C GLU A 715 2.85 2.51 0.54
N VAL A 716 2.33 2.68 1.76
CA VAL A 716 0.96 2.38 2.13
C VAL A 716 0.19 3.68 2.29
N TYR A 717 -0.71 3.96 1.35
CA TYR A 717 -1.54 5.15 1.42
C TYR A 717 -2.83 4.86 2.19
N PRO A 718 -3.22 5.66 3.20
CA PRO A 718 -4.45 5.44 3.95
C PRO A 718 -5.69 5.71 3.10
N LEU A 719 -6.58 4.73 2.97
CA LEU A 719 -7.89 4.89 2.33
C LEU A 719 -8.94 5.36 3.32
N GLY A 720 -8.99 4.76 4.49
CA GLY A 720 -9.90 5.23 5.52
C GLY A 720 -10.05 4.31 6.69
N LEU A 721 -10.93 4.72 7.58
CA LEU A 721 -11.13 4.08 8.87
C LEU A 721 -12.30 3.09 8.81
N LEU A 722 -12.10 1.90 9.39
CA LEU A 722 -13.16 0.97 9.75
C LEU A 722 -13.42 1.08 11.27
N PRO A 723 -14.35 1.96 11.69
CA PRO A 723 -14.53 2.27 13.12
C PRO A 723 -15.02 1.07 13.93
N ASN A 724 -15.82 0.19 13.32
CA ASN A 724 -16.31 -1.03 13.96
C ASN A 724 -15.18 -1.98 14.33
N VAL A 725 -14.07 -1.99 13.58
CA VAL A 725 -12.94 -2.90 13.80
C VAL A 725 -11.80 -2.20 14.55
N GLY A 726 -11.66 -0.88 14.44
CA GLY A 726 -10.56 -0.12 15.06
C GLY A 726 -9.31 -0.08 14.19
N VAL A 727 -9.48 -0.17 12.87
CA VAL A 727 -8.42 -0.37 11.88
C VAL A 727 -8.44 0.75 10.86
N VAL A 728 -7.26 1.33 10.56
CA VAL A 728 -7.07 2.11 9.34
C VAL A 728 -6.70 1.16 8.22
N VAL A 729 -7.48 1.22 7.14
CA VAL A 729 -7.21 0.50 5.92
C VAL A 729 -6.36 1.39 5.02
N GLY A 730 -5.15 0.95 4.73
CA GLY A 730 -4.30 1.51 3.70
C GLY A 730 -4.28 0.62 2.45
N VAL A 731 -3.69 1.11 1.37
CA VAL A 731 -3.38 0.30 0.19
C VAL A 731 -1.98 0.58 -0.29
N SER A 732 -1.28 -0.49 -0.67
CA SER A 732 0.07 -0.48 -1.24
C SER A 732 0.05 -1.01 -2.66
N GLN A 733 1.07 -0.66 -3.45
CA GLN A 733 1.24 -1.17 -4.80
C GLN A 733 2.10 -2.44 -4.79
N ARG A 734 1.52 -3.57 -5.21
CA ARG A 734 2.25 -4.81 -5.51
C ARG A 734 2.46 -4.95 -7.02
N MET A 735 3.55 -5.62 -7.39
CA MET A 735 3.79 -6.08 -8.76
C MET A 735 3.81 -7.61 -8.80
N SER A 736 3.05 -8.21 -9.72
CA SER A 736 3.07 -9.66 -9.96
C SER A 736 3.68 -9.96 -11.35
N PHE A 737 4.67 -10.85 -11.38
CA PHE A 737 5.41 -11.18 -12.60
C PHE A 737 4.89 -12.47 -13.24
N SER A 738 4.02 -12.36 -14.23
CA SER A 738 3.49 -13.49 -15.01
C SER A 738 4.39 -13.86 -16.22
N THR A 739 3.88 -14.64 -17.16
CA THR A 739 4.52 -14.89 -18.48
C THR A 739 4.37 -13.72 -19.46
N ALA A 740 3.58 -12.70 -19.13
CA ALA A 740 3.42 -11.50 -19.95
C ALA A 740 4.72 -10.66 -20.02
N GLU A 741 4.81 -9.78 -21.03
CA GLU A 741 5.97 -8.90 -21.26
C GLU A 741 6.24 -7.97 -20.06
N PHE A 742 5.18 -7.39 -19.49
CA PHE A 742 5.23 -6.48 -18.36
C PHE A 742 4.58 -7.08 -17.09
N PRO A 743 5.00 -6.67 -15.88
CA PRO A 743 4.34 -7.05 -14.64
C PRO A 743 2.91 -6.50 -14.55
N CYS A 744 2.05 -7.23 -13.85
CA CYS A 744 0.73 -6.73 -13.46
C CYS A 744 0.89 -5.86 -12.21
N PHE A 745 0.25 -4.70 -12.22
CA PHE A 745 0.14 -3.84 -11.05
C PHE A 745 -1.11 -4.25 -10.27
N GLU A 746 -0.95 -4.62 -9.00
CA GLU A 746 -2.04 -5.08 -8.13
C GLU A 746 -2.08 -4.22 -6.87
N PRO A 747 -3.17 -3.48 -6.62
CA PRO A 747 -3.35 -2.80 -5.34
C PRO A 747 -3.60 -3.83 -4.24
N SER A 748 -2.81 -3.77 -3.16
CA SER A 748 -2.90 -4.67 -2.01
C SER A 748 -3.36 -3.89 -0.78
N PRO A 749 -4.57 -4.15 -0.24
CA PRO A 749 -5.00 -3.53 1.01
C PRO A 749 -4.13 -3.99 2.17
N GLN A 750 -3.92 -3.07 3.12
CA GLN A 750 -3.15 -3.27 4.34
C GLN A 750 -4.00 -2.77 5.52
N ALA A 751 -3.95 -3.49 6.63
CA ALA A 751 -4.65 -3.12 7.85
C ALA A 751 -3.63 -2.68 8.91
N GLN A 752 -3.80 -1.47 9.45
CA GLN A 752 -3.06 -1.02 10.63
C GLN A 752 -4.04 -0.74 11.75
N THR A 753 -3.80 -1.34 12.91
CA THR A 753 -4.67 -1.19 14.07
C THR A 753 -4.35 0.12 14.79
N ILE A 754 -5.36 0.86 15.26
CA ILE A 754 -5.17 2.07 16.08
C ILE A 754 -5.31 1.74 17.56
N LEU A 755 -5.75 0.52 17.88
CA LEU A 755 -6.09 0.07 19.22
C LEU A 755 -4.99 0.37 20.25
N HIS A 756 -3.73 0.09 19.92
CA HIS A 756 -2.60 0.33 20.81
C HIS A 756 -2.43 1.81 21.17
N CYS A 757 -2.59 2.74 20.22
CA CYS A 757 -2.56 4.18 20.47
C CYS A 757 -3.70 4.62 21.40
N LEU A 758 -4.93 4.12 21.17
CA LEU A 758 -6.08 4.43 22.01
C LEU A 758 -5.87 3.94 23.44
N LEU A 759 -5.40 2.70 23.60
CA LEU A 759 -5.11 2.13 24.92
C LEU A 759 -4.01 2.91 25.64
N ARG A 760 -2.93 3.26 24.93
CA ARG A 760 -1.85 4.09 25.49
C ARG A 760 -2.37 5.44 25.96
N HIS A 761 -3.18 6.11 25.15
CA HIS A 761 -3.78 7.40 25.48
C HIS A 761 -4.67 7.33 26.73
N LEU A 762 -5.55 6.32 26.78
CA LEU A 762 -6.41 6.06 27.94
C LEU A 762 -5.59 5.80 29.22
N LEU A 763 -4.52 5.00 29.12
CA LEU A 763 -3.63 4.70 30.24
C LEU A 763 -2.82 5.93 30.72
N GLN A 764 -2.44 6.82 29.80
CA GLN A 764 -1.80 8.10 30.12
C GLN A 764 -2.74 9.05 30.88
N ARG A 765 -4.04 9.02 30.57
CA ARG A 765 -5.10 9.82 31.23
C ARG A 765 -5.67 9.17 32.49
N ASP A 766 -5.06 8.10 33.01
CA ASP A 766 -5.54 7.35 34.19
C ASP A 766 -6.94 6.72 34.02
N LYS A 767 -7.43 6.53 32.79
CA LYS A 767 -8.75 5.94 32.47
C LYS A 767 -8.68 4.43 32.23
N ILE A 768 -8.26 3.66 33.25
CA ILE A 768 -7.99 2.21 33.12
C ILE A 768 -9.26 1.41 32.83
N GLU A 769 -10.41 1.77 33.42
CA GLU A 769 -11.67 1.04 33.19
C GLU A 769 -12.17 1.15 31.74
N GLU A 770 -12.01 2.33 31.13
CA GLU A 770 -12.35 2.57 29.72
C GLU A 770 -11.39 1.81 28.80
N ALA A 771 -10.09 1.79 29.12
CA ALA A 771 -9.09 0.98 28.41
C ALA A 771 -9.43 -0.52 28.46
N LEU A 772 -9.80 -1.04 29.63
CA LEU A 772 -10.17 -2.44 29.79
C LEU A 772 -11.44 -2.79 29.01
N ARG A 773 -12.46 -1.93 29.04
CA ARG A 773 -13.68 -2.12 28.23
C ARG A 773 -13.36 -2.17 26.74
N LEU A 774 -12.51 -1.25 26.27
CA LEU A 774 -12.10 -1.16 24.87
C LEU A 774 -11.26 -2.37 24.43
N ALA A 775 -10.35 -2.84 25.28
CA ALA A 775 -9.59 -4.06 25.05
C ALA A 775 -10.49 -5.31 25.04
N ASN A 776 -11.47 -5.43 25.93
CA ASN A 776 -12.42 -6.55 25.93
C ASN A 776 -13.29 -6.60 24.67
N LEU A 777 -13.72 -5.45 24.16
CA LEU A 777 -14.49 -5.37 22.91
C LEU A 777 -13.64 -5.71 21.66
N SER A 778 -12.31 -5.73 21.79
CA SER A 778 -11.38 -6.06 20.71
C SER A 778 -10.70 -7.42 20.86
N ALA A 779 -10.91 -8.13 21.97
CA ALA A 779 -10.28 -9.42 22.25
C ALA A 779 -10.67 -10.51 21.23
N GLU A 780 -11.89 -10.46 20.69
CA GLU A 780 -12.37 -11.42 19.68
C GLU A 780 -11.88 -11.11 18.26
N LYS A 781 -11.16 -10.00 18.06
CA LYS A 781 -10.76 -9.53 16.72
C LYS A 781 -9.44 -10.11 16.26
N PRO A 782 -9.23 -10.26 14.94
CA PRO A 782 -7.94 -10.64 14.38
C PRO A 782 -6.87 -9.63 14.80
N HIS A 783 -5.63 -10.12 14.99
CA HIS A 783 -4.45 -9.32 15.36
C HIS A 783 -4.48 -8.65 16.74
N PHE A 784 -5.42 -9.00 17.63
CA PHE A 784 -5.45 -8.45 18.99
C PHE A 784 -4.12 -8.66 19.75
N SER A 785 -3.55 -9.87 19.71
CA SER A 785 -2.25 -10.18 20.30
C SER A 785 -1.13 -9.26 19.81
N HIS A 786 -1.12 -8.96 18.51
CA HIS A 786 -0.15 -8.05 17.90
C HIS A 786 -0.35 -6.61 18.37
N CYS A 787 -1.59 -6.14 18.55
CA CYS A 787 -1.86 -4.82 19.12
C CYS A 787 -1.31 -4.69 20.55
N LEU A 788 -1.51 -5.72 21.37
CA LEU A 788 -1.00 -5.75 22.74
C LEU A 788 0.54 -5.78 22.75
N GLU A 789 1.14 -6.51 21.82
CA GLU A 789 2.59 -6.53 21.61
C GLU A 789 3.14 -5.14 21.25
N TRP A 790 2.52 -4.45 20.29
CA TRP A 790 2.90 -3.08 19.93
C TRP A 790 2.72 -2.12 21.10
N LEU A 791 1.60 -2.17 21.82
CA LEU A 791 1.35 -1.34 22.99
C LEU A 791 2.48 -1.50 24.03
N LEU A 792 2.85 -2.73 24.37
CA LEU A 792 3.90 -2.98 25.35
C LEU A 792 5.27 -2.57 24.82
N PHE A 793 5.58 -2.89 23.56
CA PHE A 793 6.84 -2.50 22.92
C PHE A 793 7.03 -0.98 22.94
N THR A 794 6.01 -0.21 22.58
CA THR A 794 6.13 1.24 22.41
C THR A 794 6.18 1.96 23.75
N VAL A 795 5.37 1.53 24.73
CA VAL A 795 5.46 2.04 26.10
C VAL A 795 6.84 1.73 26.70
N PHE A 796 7.40 0.55 26.43
CA PHE A 796 8.71 0.15 26.92
C PHE A 796 9.85 0.93 26.26
N ASP A 797 9.83 1.10 24.93
CA ASP A 797 10.82 1.89 24.19
C ASP A 797 10.79 3.38 24.57
N ALA A 798 9.59 3.92 24.83
CA ALA A 798 9.41 5.27 25.39
C ALA A 798 9.99 5.41 26.81
N ASP A 799 9.98 4.35 27.61
CA ASP A 799 10.57 4.35 28.96
C ASP A 799 12.10 4.23 28.91
N ILE A 800 12.66 3.46 27.96
CA ILE A 800 14.10 3.37 27.70
C ILE A 800 14.67 4.69 27.18
N SER A 801 13.97 5.33 26.25
CA SER A 801 14.42 6.56 25.58
C SER A 801 14.33 7.81 26.46
N ARG A 802 13.57 7.77 27.57
CA ARG A 802 13.59 8.83 28.59
C ARG A 802 14.93 8.78 29.33
N PRO A 803 15.83 9.77 29.14
CA PRO A 803 17.09 9.77 29.87
C PRO A 803 16.80 9.78 31.37
N SER A 804 17.59 9.01 32.12
CA SER A 804 17.55 8.83 33.57
C SER A 804 17.90 10.10 34.37
N ALA A 805 17.31 11.25 34.01
CA ALA A 805 17.48 12.53 34.70
C ALA A 805 16.66 12.61 36.00
N SER A 806 15.73 11.68 36.25
CA SER A 806 14.88 11.67 37.45
C SER A 806 15.52 10.97 38.66
N LYS A 807 16.65 10.26 38.53
CA LYS A 807 17.31 9.63 39.69
C LYS A 807 18.05 10.62 40.61
N ASN A 808 18.21 11.89 40.20
CA ASN A 808 18.91 12.92 40.98
C ASN A 808 18.03 14.06 41.53
N GLN A 809 16.69 13.97 41.46
CA GLN A 809 15.83 14.89 42.21
C GLN A 809 15.44 14.28 43.56
N VAL A 810 16.22 14.71 44.54
CA VAL A 810 16.00 14.73 46.00
C VAL A 810 14.54 14.48 46.44
N LEU A 811 14.42 13.52 47.34
CA LEU A 811 13.34 13.32 48.33
C LEU A 811 12.39 14.53 48.50
N GLN A 812 11.23 14.48 47.85
CA GLN A 812 10.03 15.11 48.39
C GLN A 812 8.93 14.06 48.59
N LYS A 813 8.49 13.99 49.84
CA LYS A 813 7.54 13.03 50.39
C LYS A 813 6.09 13.41 50.04
N VAL A 814 5.29 12.34 49.89
CA VAL A 814 3.82 12.24 49.93
C VAL A 814 3.07 12.73 48.69
N ASN A 815 2.93 11.82 47.72
CA ASN A 815 1.66 11.34 47.18
C ASN A 815 1.86 9.86 46.80
N SER A 816 0.81 9.05 46.78
CA SER A 816 0.89 7.62 46.43
C SER A 816 1.76 7.40 45.19
N PRO A 817 2.56 6.31 45.10
CA PRO A 817 3.40 6.07 43.94
C PRO A 817 2.48 5.95 42.73
N LYS A 818 2.45 6.97 41.86
CA LYS A 818 1.74 6.87 40.59
C LYS A 818 2.43 5.75 39.83
N LYS A 819 1.71 4.64 39.60
CA LYS A 819 2.20 3.51 38.80
C LYS A 819 2.76 4.04 37.49
N SER A 820 3.93 3.53 37.09
CA SER A 820 4.52 3.92 35.80
C SER A 820 3.58 3.53 34.65
N LEU A 821 3.73 4.17 33.49
CA LEU A 821 2.90 3.81 32.32
C LEU A 821 3.13 2.34 31.93
N LEU A 822 4.36 1.84 32.10
CA LEU A 822 4.72 0.43 31.88
C LEU A 822 3.99 -0.50 32.86
N GLU A 823 3.96 -0.18 34.15
CA GLU A 823 3.21 -0.96 35.16
C GLU A 823 1.71 -0.99 34.86
N LYS A 824 1.11 0.16 34.52
CA LYS A 824 -0.30 0.25 34.13
C LYS A 824 -0.61 -0.59 32.89
N THR A 825 0.31 -0.59 31.93
CA THR A 825 0.19 -1.40 30.70
C THR A 825 0.24 -2.88 31.04
N CYS A 826 1.22 -3.34 31.83
CA CYS A 826 1.29 -4.73 32.29
C CYS A 826 0.03 -5.15 33.07
N ASP A 827 -0.50 -4.29 33.94
CA ASP A 827 -1.74 -4.56 34.70
C ASP A 827 -2.96 -4.70 33.79
N LEU A 828 -3.06 -3.90 32.73
CA LEU A 828 -4.11 -4.05 31.71
C LEU A 828 -3.98 -5.39 30.99
N LEU A 829 -2.76 -5.72 30.54
CA LEU A 829 -2.48 -6.92 29.74
C LEU A 829 -2.71 -8.23 30.50
N ARG A 830 -2.48 -8.25 31.82
CA ARG A 830 -2.73 -9.42 32.69
C ARG A 830 -4.18 -9.93 32.66
N ASN A 831 -5.13 -9.13 32.19
CA ASN A 831 -6.53 -9.54 32.06
C ASN A 831 -6.77 -10.46 30.85
N PHE A 832 -5.77 -10.66 29.98
CA PHE A 832 -5.89 -11.40 28.72
C PHE A 832 -4.98 -12.64 28.70
N PRO A 833 -5.40 -13.76 28.07
CA PRO A 833 -4.61 -14.99 28.01
C PRO A 833 -3.32 -14.83 27.20
N GLU A 834 -3.25 -13.88 26.27
CA GLU A 834 -2.10 -13.59 25.40
C GLU A 834 -0.92 -12.94 26.14
N TYR A 835 -1.11 -12.51 27.40
CA TYR A 835 -0.13 -11.74 28.17
C TYR A 835 1.28 -12.33 28.13
N MET A 836 1.41 -13.62 28.40
CA MET A 836 2.71 -14.29 28.47
C MET A 836 3.41 -14.32 27.11
N ASP A 837 2.67 -14.57 26.04
CA ASP A 837 3.22 -14.62 24.69
C ASP A 837 3.70 -13.23 24.23
N VAL A 838 2.89 -12.20 24.52
CA VAL A 838 3.19 -10.80 24.26
C VAL A 838 4.49 -10.36 24.95
N VAL A 839 4.62 -10.61 26.26
CA VAL A 839 5.80 -10.18 27.03
C VAL A 839 7.09 -10.79 26.47
N VAL A 840 7.09 -12.08 26.12
CA VAL A 840 8.28 -12.71 25.54
C VAL A 840 8.57 -12.20 24.14
N SER A 841 7.56 -12.00 23.32
CA SER A 841 7.75 -11.52 21.97
C SER A 841 8.40 -10.13 21.98
N VAL A 842 7.91 -9.23 22.85
CA VAL A 842 8.53 -7.90 23.06
C VAL A 842 9.97 -8.04 23.57
N ALA A 843 10.23 -8.89 24.57
CA ALA A 843 11.58 -9.12 25.05
C ALA A 843 12.51 -9.59 23.92
N ARG A 844 12.10 -10.57 23.11
CA ARG A 844 12.93 -11.13 22.03
C ARG A 844 13.17 -10.16 20.86
N LYS A 845 12.32 -9.15 20.70
CA LYS A 845 12.46 -8.10 19.67
C LYS A 845 13.21 -6.85 20.17
N THR A 846 13.51 -6.76 21.46
CA THR A 846 14.20 -5.62 22.09
C THR A 846 15.64 -5.97 22.50
N ASP A 847 16.49 -4.95 22.70
CA ASP A 847 17.85 -5.19 23.19
C ASP A 847 17.82 -5.73 24.62
N GLY A 848 18.39 -6.91 24.83
CA GLY A 848 18.35 -7.57 26.13
C GLY A 848 19.14 -6.91 27.25
N ARG A 849 19.79 -5.76 27.02
CA ARG A 849 20.32 -4.92 28.11
C ARG A 849 19.19 -4.36 28.98
N HIS A 850 18.02 -4.11 28.40
CA HIS A 850 16.89 -3.48 29.08
C HIS A 850 15.86 -4.50 29.62
N TRP A 851 16.07 -5.81 29.42
CA TRP A 851 15.11 -6.83 29.88
C TRP A 851 14.86 -6.79 31.39
N ALA A 852 15.85 -6.40 32.20
CA ALA A 852 15.64 -6.28 33.65
C ALA A 852 14.55 -5.24 33.99
N ASP A 853 14.47 -4.14 33.23
CA ASP A 853 13.47 -3.09 33.42
C ASP A 853 12.08 -3.60 33.04
N LEU A 854 11.94 -4.32 31.92
CA LEU A 854 10.67 -4.93 31.48
C LEU A 854 10.14 -5.94 32.52
N PHE A 855 10.99 -6.88 32.96
CA PHE A 855 10.61 -7.93 33.89
C PHE A 855 10.42 -7.43 35.33
N SER A 856 10.90 -6.22 35.66
CA SER A 856 10.56 -5.57 36.94
C SER A 856 9.08 -5.19 37.03
N ALA A 857 8.47 -4.77 35.90
CA ALA A 857 7.05 -4.41 35.81
C ALA A 857 6.16 -5.61 35.44
N ALA A 858 6.61 -6.49 34.54
CA ALA A 858 5.83 -7.64 34.08
C ALA A 858 5.72 -8.77 35.13
N GLY A 859 6.79 -9.04 35.88
CA GLY A 859 6.89 -10.18 36.79
C GLY A 859 8.11 -11.04 36.46
N ARG A 860 8.43 -12.03 37.31
CA ARG A 860 9.65 -12.84 37.13
C ARG A 860 9.54 -13.78 35.93
N SER A 861 10.63 -13.91 35.17
CA SER A 861 10.68 -14.78 33.98
C SER A 861 10.45 -16.27 34.30
N THR A 862 10.94 -16.76 35.43
CA THR A 862 10.70 -18.15 35.86
C THR A 862 9.25 -18.44 36.26
N GLU A 863 8.59 -17.50 36.92
CA GLU A 863 7.17 -17.66 37.30
C GLU A 863 6.29 -17.75 36.04
N MET A 864 6.54 -16.88 35.04
CA MET A 864 5.85 -16.93 33.75
C MET A 864 6.15 -18.21 32.96
N PHE A 865 7.38 -18.71 33.01
CA PHE A 865 7.74 -20.00 32.42
C PHE A 865 6.98 -21.16 33.07
N GLU A 866 6.91 -21.22 34.41
CA GLU A 866 6.19 -22.28 35.11
C GLU A 866 4.69 -22.24 34.81
N GLU A 867 4.09 -21.05 34.71
CA GLU A 867 2.69 -20.91 34.33
C GLU A 867 2.44 -21.39 32.88
N CYS A 868 3.30 -21.01 31.93
CA CYS A 868 3.22 -21.53 30.56
C CYS A 868 3.41 -23.05 30.50
N PHE A 869 4.31 -23.59 31.32
CA PHE A 869 4.57 -25.03 31.42
C PHE A 869 3.36 -25.78 31.97
N GLN A 870 2.71 -25.26 33.03
CA GLN A 870 1.49 -25.84 33.61
C GLN A 870 0.30 -25.79 32.64
N ARG A 871 0.18 -24.70 31.85
CA ARG A 871 -0.87 -24.55 30.83
C ARG A 871 -0.59 -25.34 29.53
N ARG A 872 0.53 -26.06 29.45
CA ARG A 872 1.01 -26.81 28.26
C ARG A 872 1.30 -25.92 27.03
N TRP A 873 1.59 -24.64 27.25
CA TRP A 873 1.99 -23.70 26.19
C TRP A 873 3.49 -23.80 25.89
N TYR A 874 3.92 -24.98 25.44
CA TYR A 874 5.35 -25.31 25.35
C TYR A 874 6.14 -24.44 24.37
N ARG A 875 5.51 -23.94 23.29
CA ARG A 875 6.16 -23.04 22.33
C ARG A 875 6.53 -21.70 22.97
N THR A 876 5.59 -21.08 23.68
CA THR A 876 5.82 -19.83 24.41
C THR A 876 6.80 -20.05 25.57
N ALA A 877 6.70 -21.17 26.29
CA ALA A 877 7.65 -21.54 27.35
C ALA A 877 9.09 -21.67 26.81
N ALA A 878 9.28 -22.25 25.62
CA ALA A 878 10.59 -22.34 24.98
C ALA A 878 11.20 -20.96 24.68
N CYS A 879 10.37 -19.99 24.31
CA CYS A 879 10.82 -18.62 24.04
C CYS A 879 11.37 -17.92 25.31
N TYR A 880 10.88 -18.26 26.52
CA TYR A 880 11.40 -17.73 27.79
C TYR A 880 12.80 -18.28 28.15
N ILE A 881 13.25 -19.40 27.59
CA ILE A 881 14.54 -20.03 27.96
C ILE A 881 15.71 -19.07 27.73
N LEU A 882 15.70 -18.32 26.63
CA LEU A 882 16.72 -17.31 26.31
C LEU A 882 16.69 -16.12 27.27
N VAL A 883 15.49 -15.73 27.69
CA VAL A 883 15.29 -14.64 28.65
C VAL A 883 15.83 -15.04 30.02
N ILE A 884 15.47 -16.23 30.50
CA ILE A 884 15.94 -16.79 31.77
C ILE A 884 17.47 -16.92 31.77
N ALA A 885 18.06 -17.39 30.66
CA ALA A 885 19.52 -17.52 30.54
C ALA A 885 20.26 -16.21 30.78
N LYS A 886 19.66 -15.09 30.36
CA LYS A 886 20.24 -13.75 30.49
C LYS A 886 19.94 -13.08 31.83
N LEU A 887 18.73 -13.22 32.36
CA LEU A 887 18.31 -12.53 33.59
C LEU A 887 18.67 -13.30 34.87
N GLU A 888 18.45 -14.61 34.88
CA GLU A 888 18.59 -15.45 36.08
C GLU A 888 19.81 -16.38 36.00
N GLY A 889 20.33 -16.58 34.79
CA GLY A 889 21.56 -17.28 34.52
C GLY A 889 21.36 -18.60 33.76
N PRO A 890 22.43 -19.10 33.16
CA PRO A 890 22.36 -20.23 32.24
C PRO A 890 22.06 -21.57 32.94
N ALA A 891 22.44 -21.76 34.21
CA ALA A 891 22.16 -22.99 34.94
C ALA A 891 20.65 -23.21 35.14
N VAL A 892 19.91 -22.14 35.49
CA VAL A 892 18.45 -22.17 35.64
C VAL A 892 17.79 -22.43 34.28
N SER A 893 18.26 -21.74 33.24
CA SER A 893 17.78 -21.92 31.86
C SER A 893 17.94 -23.36 31.36
N GLN A 894 19.10 -23.99 31.61
CA GLN A 894 19.36 -25.38 31.24
C GLN A 894 18.42 -26.36 31.95
N TYR A 895 18.18 -26.17 33.25
CA TYR A 895 17.24 -27.00 34.01
C TYR A 895 15.81 -26.90 33.44
N CYS A 896 15.34 -25.69 33.17
CA CYS A 896 14.04 -25.45 32.53
C CYS A 896 13.97 -26.09 31.13
N ALA A 897 15.03 -25.96 30.33
CA ALA A 897 15.10 -26.51 28.97
C ALA A 897 15.08 -28.04 28.96
N LEU A 898 15.73 -28.71 29.90
CA LEU A 898 15.69 -30.17 30.04
C LEU A 898 14.28 -30.67 30.42
N ARG A 899 13.62 -29.99 31.36
CA ARG A 899 12.22 -30.29 31.72
C ARG A 899 11.28 -30.10 30.53
N LEU A 900 11.47 -29.03 29.77
CA LEU A 900 10.67 -28.77 28.58
C LEU A 900 10.93 -29.77 27.46
N LEU A 901 12.19 -30.21 27.28
CA LEU A 901 12.54 -31.25 26.32
C LEU A 901 11.79 -32.56 26.65
N GLN A 902 11.77 -32.98 27.90
CA GLN A 902 11.04 -34.19 28.29
C GLN A 902 9.53 -34.05 28.02
N ALA A 903 8.91 -32.96 28.46
CA ALA A 903 7.48 -32.72 28.23
C ALA A 903 7.10 -32.63 26.73
N THR A 904 7.96 -32.02 25.91
CA THR A 904 7.73 -31.92 24.45
C THR A 904 7.89 -33.25 23.73
N LEU A 905 8.76 -34.13 24.20
CA LEU A 905 8.86 -35.50 23.70
C LEU A 905 7.62 -36.32 24.09
N ASP A 906 7.17 -36.21 25.34
CA ASP A 906 5.97 -36.92 25.83
C ASP A 906 4.69 -36.54 25.05
N GLU A 907 4.55 -35.27 24.66
CA GLU A 907 3.43 -34.75 23.86
C GLU A 907 3.69 -34.82 22.33
N SER A 908 4.77 -35.47 21.88
CA SER A 908 5.14 -35.68 20.47
C SER A 908 5.38 -34.41 19.63
N LEU A 909 5.79 -33.30 20.25
CA LEU A 909 6.13 -32.03 19.60
C LEU A 909 7.59 -32.02 19.11
N TYR A 910 7.91 -32.84 18.11
CA TYR A 910 9.30 -33.14 17.72
C TYR A 910 10.08 -32.00 17.08
N GLU A 911 9.42 -31.06 16.38
CA GLU A 911 10.08 -29.87 15.84
C GLU A 911 10.67 -28.99 16.95
N LEU A 912 9.84 -28.71 17.96
CA LEU A 912 10.24 -27.93 19.14
C LEU A 912 11.30 -28.66 19.95
N ALA A 913 11.16 -29.98 20.15
CA ALA A 913 12.18 -30.80 20.79
C ALA A 913 13.54 -30.69 20.07
N GLY A 914 13.55 -30.67 18.73
CA GLY A 914 14.76 -30.48 17.94
C GLY A 914 15.41 -29.11 18.15
N GLU A 915 14.62 -28.04 18.26
CA GLU A 915 15.13 -26.70 18.61
C GLU A 915 15.77 -26.68 20.00
N LEU A 916 15.12 -27.32 20.99
CA LEU A 916 15.63 -27.43 22.35
C LEU A 916 16.92 -28.26 22.43
N VAL A 917 17.02 -29.36 21.69
CA VAL A 917 18.25 -30.17 21.59
C VAL A 917 19.39 -29.32 21.01
N ARG A 918 19.16 -28.57 19.93
CA ARG A 918 20.20 -27.68 19.37
C ARG A 918 20.62 -26.60 20.37
N PHE A 919 19.67 -26.03 21.10
CA PHE A 919 19.96 -25.05 22.15
C PHE A 919 20.81 -25.65 23.28
N LEU A 920 20.43 -26.82 23.79
CA LEU A 920 21.13 -27.51 24.88
C LEU A 920 22.54 -27.96 24.48
N LEU A 921 22.69 -28.53 23.27
CA LEU A 921 23.99 -28.96 22.74
C LEU A 921 24.93 -27.78 22.46
N ARG A 922 24.41 -26.62 22.07
CA ARG A 922 25.20 -25.39 21.88
C ARG A 922 25.60 -24.77 23.23
N SER A 923 24.64 -24.63 24.14
CA SER A 923 24.85 -24.10 25.49
C SER A 923 25.90 -24.89 26.28
N GLY A 924 25.96 -26.21 26.07
CA GLY A 924 26.98 -27.07 26.69
C GLY A 924 28.41 -26.79 26.21
N ARG A 925 28.61 -26.38 24.95
CA ARG A 925 29.94 -26.07 24.38
C ARG A 925 30.44 -24.69 24.80
N ASP A 926 29.55 -23.72 24.94
CA ASP A 926 29.90 -22.36 25.36
C ASP A 926 30.32 -22.30 26.84
N PHE A 927 29.82 -23.22 27.68
CA PHE A 927 30.22 -23.35 29.09
C PHE A 927 31.65 -23.88 29.28
N GLU A 928 32.05 -24.87 28.47
CA GLU A 928 33.40 -25.43 28.54
C GLU A 928 34.45 -24.38 28.10
N ASN A 929 34.15 -23.61 27.05
CA ASN A 929 35.06 -22.57 26.54
C ASN A 929 35.11 -21.33 27.44
N ALA A 930 34.04 -21.00 28.17
CA ALA A 930 34.04 -19.89 29.13
C ALA A 930 34.95 -20.14 30.34
N THR A 931 35.25 -21.40 30.66
CA THR A 931 36.22 -21.75 31.73
C THR A 931 37.68 -21.63 31.30
N SER A 932 37.97 -21.52 29.99
CA SER A 932 39.35 -21.42 29.46
C SER A 932 39.75 -20.03 28.96
N ASP A 933 38.81 -19.16 28.60
CA ASP A 933 39.11 -17.84 28.01
C ASP A 933 38.48 -16.68 28.81
N SER A 934 39.03 -16.39 29.99
CA SER A 934 38.77 -15.13 30.70
C SER A 934 39.79 -14.06 30.31
N GLU A 935 39.89 -13.67 29.04
CA GLU A 935 40.52 -12.40 28.63
C GLU A 935 40.41 -12.18 27.10
N LYS A 936 39.28 -11.63 26.64
CA LYS A 936 39.20 -10.51 25.66
C LYS A 936 37.77 -10.29 25.17
N LEU A 937 37.38 -9.02 25.22
CA LEU A 937 36.07 -8.45 24.92
C LEU A 937 35.67 -8.57 23.43
N SER A 938 34.44 -9.01 23.16
CA SER A 938 33.37 -8.24 22.47
C SER A 938 32.27 -9.18 21.92
N PRO A 939 30.96 -8.94 22.20
CA PRO A 939 29.90 -9.74 21.61
C PRO A 939 29.47 -9.13 20.27
N ARG A 940 29.87 -9.75 19.16
CA ARG A 940 29.20 -9.61 17.86
C ARG A 940 27.97 -10.52 17.84
N PHE A 941 26.88 -10.05 18.43
CA PHE A 941 25.59 -10.74 18.44
C PHE A 941 24.57 -9.91 17.67
N LEU A 942 24.53 -10.06 16.35
CA LEU A 942 23.35 -9.75 15.52
C LEU A 942 23.55 -10.34 14.12
N GLY A 943 22.63 -11.23 13.74
CA GLY A 943 22.40 -11.64 12.36
C GLY A 943 22.93 -13.02 11.95
N TYR A 944 22.34 -14.13 12.43
CA TYR A 944 22.43 -15.43 11.75
C TYR A 944 21.22 -16.34 12.03
N PHE A 945 20.05 -15.97 11.48
CA PHE A 945 18.99 -16.92 11.10
C PHE A 945 18.91 -17.06 9.57
N LEU A 946 20.06 -17.01 8.89
CA LEU A 946 20.19 -17.56 7.55
C LEU A 946 20.67 -19.01 7.70
N PHE A 947 19.82 -19.94 7.28
CA PHE A 947 20.09 -21.37 7.21
C PHE A 947 21.42 -21.65 6.53
N ARG A 948 22.43 -22.01 7.32
CA ARG A 948 23.63 -22.68 6.83
C ARG A 948 23.59 -24.11 7.36
N SER A 949 23.34 -25.05 6.46
CA SER A 949 23.35 -26.49 6.72
C SER A 949 24.63 -26.88 7.48
N PRO A 950 24.54 -27.50 8.68
CA PRO A 950 25.71 -27.92 9.43
C PRO A 950 26.08 -29.37 9.07
N TYR A 951 26.35 -29.68 7.81
CA TYR A 951 27.06 -30.91 7.43
C TYR A 951 27.79 -30.72 6.10
N LYS A 952 29.01 -30.18 6.18
CA LYS A 952 30.00 -30.40 5.11
C LYS A 952 30.68 -31.72 5.44
N ARG A 953 30.38 -32.77 4.66
CA ARG A 953 31.13 -34.04 4.69
C ARG A 953 32.62 -33.74 4.56
N GLN A 954 33.38 -33.90 5.65
CA GLN A 954 34.79 -34.26 5.58
C GLN A 954 34.87 -35.75 5.86
N SER A 955 34.90 -36.53 4.77
CA SER A 955 35.43 -37.88 4.79
C SER A 955 36.95 -37.81 4.99
N SER A 956 37.47 -38.84 5.67
CA SER A 956 38.88 -39.13 5.99
C SER A 956 39.54 -38.22 7.02
N ASP A 957 39.42 -38.58 8.30
CA ASP A 957 40.58 -39.15 8.99
C ASP A 957 40.20 -39.71 10.39
N LEU A 958 40.95 -40.72 10.80
CA LEU A 958 41.08 -41.29 12.15
C LEU A 958 40.09 -42.39 12.56
N LYS A 959 40.53 -43.62 12.29
CA LYS A 959 40.46 -44.71 13.29
C LYS A 959 41.13 -44.23 14.58
N SER A 960 40.35 -43.96 15.61
CA SER A 960 40.80 -44.06 17.00
C SER A 960 39.60 -44.21 17.92
N ASN A 961 39.40 -45.42 18.43
CA ASN A 961 38.56 -45.68 19.60
C ASN A 961 39.19 -44.97 20.80
N SER A 962 38.59 -43.86 21.23
CA SER A 962 38.68 -43.40 22.61
C SER A 962 37.40 -42.62 22.92
N MET A 963 36.58 -43.16 23.82
CA MET A 963 35.49 -42.46 24.48
C MET A 963 36.02 -41.15 25.03
N LYS A 964 35.78 -40.04 24.32
CA LYS A 964 35.82 -38.72 24.94
C LYS A 964 34.64 -38.69 25.89
N GLU A 965 34.90 -38.59 27.19
CA GLU A 965 33.86 -38.34 28.20
C GLU A 965 33.01 -37.17 27.72
N LEU A 966 31.80 -37.48 27.26
CA LEU A 966 30.79 -36.48 26.93
C LEU A 966 30.47 -35.76 28.22
N SER A 967 30.40 -34.43 28.18
CA SER A 967 30.06 -33.64 29.36
C SER A 967 28.74 -34.13 29.97
N PRO A 968 28.59 -34.08 31.32
CA PRO A 968 27.44 -34.66 32.00
C PRO A 968 26.09 -34.11 31.49
N HIS A 969 26.09 -32.88 30.96
CA HIS A 969 24.95 -32.24 30.32
C HIS A 969 24.62 -32.80 28.94
N ILE A 970 25.62 -33.13 28.11
CA ILE A 970 25.37 -33.77 26.82
C ILE A 970 24.89 -35.22 27.05
N ALA A 971 25.46 -35.89 28.06
CA ALA A 971 25.02 -37.23 28.45
C ALA A 971 23.56 -37.25 28.90
N SER A 972 23.08 -36.25 29.67
CA SER A 972 21.68 -36.19 30.08
C SER A 972 20.71 -35.97 28.91
N VAL A 973 21.06 -35.11 27.95
CA VAL A 973 20.26 -34.90 26.72
C VAL A 973 20.20 -36.18 25.89
N MET A 974 21.34 -36.84 25.68
CA MET A 974 21.38 -38.09 24.92
C MET A 974 20.58 -39.19 25.63
N ASN A 975 20.68 -39.31 26.95
CA ASN A 975 19.88 -40.27 27.73
C ASN A 975 18.37 -40.03 27.59
N ILE A 976 17.91 -38.77 27.61
CA ILE A 976 16.49 -38.44 27.41
C ILE A 976 16.04 -38.89 26.00
N LEU A 977 16.82 -38.55 24.96
CA LEU A 977 16.50 -38.92 23.58
C LEU A 977 16.52 -40.44 23.36
N GLU A 978 17.52 -41.14 23.89
CA GLU A 978 17.63 -42.60 23.82
C GLU A 978 16.46 -43.27 24.55
N SER A 979 16.09 -42.79 25.74
CA SER A 979 14.95 -43.34 26.49
C SER A 979 13.62 -43.19 25.75
N HIS A 980 13.42 -42.05 25.08
CA HIS A 980 12.22 -41.81 24.28
C HIS A 980 12.21 -42.66 23.00
N ALA A 981 13.38 -42.84 22.35
CA ALA A 981 13.51 -43.76 21.23
C ALA A 981 13.16 -45.21 21.62
N SER A 982 13.62 -45.67 22.79
CA SER A 982 13.28 -47.01 23.32
C SER A 982 11.80 -47.13 23.67
N TYR A 983 11.17 -46.06 24.17
CA TYR A 983 9.72 -46.01 24.38
C TYR A 983 8.94 -46.15 23.07
N LEU A 984 9.29 -45.38 22.03
CA LEU A 984 8.62 -45.46 20.72
C LEU A 984 8.85 -46.81 20.02
N MET A 985 10.06 -47.37 20.13
CA MET A 985 10.40 -48.68 19.56
C MET A 985 9.67 -49.83 20.27
N SER A 986 9.62 -49.83 21.60
CA SER A 986 8.89 -50.85 22.37
C SER A 986 7.37 -50.78 22.14
N GLY A 987 6.82 -49.56 21.99
CA GLY A 987 5.42 -49.33 21.61
C GLY A 987 5.10 -49.57 20.13
N LYS A 988 6.13 -49.81 19.30
CA LYS A 988 6.04 -49.95 17.83
C LYS A 988 5.32 -48.78 17.16
N GLU A 989 5.48 -47.56 17.69
CA GLU A 989 4.91 -46.32 17.15
C GLU A 989 5.82 -45.73 16.07
N LEU A 990 5.90 -46.42 14.94
CA LEU A 990 6.90 -46.17 13.89
C LEU A 990 6.74 -44.82 13.18
N SER A 991 5.51 -44.35 12.96
CA SER A 991 5.26 -43.03 12.38
C SER A 991 5.79 -41.91 13.27
N LYS A 992 5.55 -42.00 14.59
CA LYS A 992 6.09 -41.06 15.58
C LYS A 992 7.61 -41.15 15.68
N LEU A 993 8.18 -42.35 15.58
CA LEU A 993 9.64 -42.52 15.55
C LEU A 993 10.27 -41.80 14.34
N VAL A 994 9.67 -41.90 13.15
CA VAL A 994 10.16 -41.20 11.96
C VAL A 994 10.05 -39.68 12.14
N ALA A 995 8.92 -39.20 12.68
CA ALA A 995 8.75 -37.79 13.00
C ALA A 995 9.77 -37.30 14.05
N PHE A 996 10.04 -38.10 15.08
CA PHE A 996 11.05 -37.86 16.10
C PHE A 996 12.46 -37.73 15.50
N VAL A 997 12.88 -38.70 14.67
CA VAL A 997 14.20 -38.70 14.02
C VAL A 997 14.34 -37.51 13.07
N LYS A 998 13.31 -37.22 12.26
CA LYS A 998 13.31 -36.07 11.34
C LYS A 998 13.36 -34.73 12.10
N GLY A 999 12.61 -34.59 13.19
CA GLY A 999 12.52 -33.35 13.97
C GLY A 999 13.76 -33.06 14.81
N THR A 1000 14.28 -34.07 15.51
CA THR A 1000 15.41 -33.94 16.45
C THR A 1000 16.78 -34.17 15.82
N GLN A 1001 16.85 -34.74 14.61
CA GLN A 1001 18.08 -35.20 13.96
C GLN A 1001 18.84 -36.27 14.77
N PHE A 1002 18.10 -37.08 15.55
CA PHE A 1002 18.64 -38.18 16.33
C PHE A 1002 19.30 -39.24 15.43
N ASP A 1003 20.49 -39.73 15.83
CA ASP A 1003 21.19 -40.79 15.09
C ASP A 1003 20.56 -42.16 15.38
N LEU A 1004 19.55 -42.49 14.57
CA LEU A 1004 18.87 -43.78 14.66
C LEU A 1004 19.80 -44.96 14.36
N VAL A 1005 20.83 -44.78 13.52
CA VAL A 1005 21.72 -45.88 13.10
C VAL A 1005 22.59 -46.30 14.26
N GLU A 1006 23.21 -45.33 14.95
CA GLU A 1006 24.03 -45.59 16.12
C GLU A 1006 23.22 -46.22 17.26
N TYR A 1007 22.02 -45.71 17.51
CA TYR A 1007 21.10 -46.25 18.51
C TYR A 1007 20.70 -47.71 18.22
N LEU A 1008 20.25 -48.02 16.99
CA LEU A 1008 19.82 -49.37 16.60
C LEU A 1008 20.95 -50.40 16.67
N GLN A 1009 22.21 -50.00 16.46
CA GLN A 1009 23.37 -50.89 16.62
C GLN A 1009 23.53 -51.36 18.08
N ARG A 1010 23.25 -50.49 19.05
CA ARG A 1010 23.33 -50.81 20.49
C ARG A 1010 22.10 -51.59 20.98
N GLU A 1011 20.92 -51.22 20.49
CA GLU A 1011 19.62 -51.74 20.94
C GLU A 1011 19.10 -52.98 20.17
N ARG A 1012 19.94 -53.61 19.33
CA ARG A 1012 19.56 -54.76 18.49
C ARG A 1012 18.91 -55.93 19.25
N LEU A 1013 19.28 -56.13 20.52
CA LEU A 1013 18.74 -57.19 21.38
C LEU A 1013 17.74 -56.67 22.43
N GLY A 1014 17.45 -55.36 22.42
CA GLY A 1014 16.60 -54.66 23.39
C GLY A 1014 15.20 -54.36 22.84
N SER A 1015 14.81 -53.08 22.88
CA SER A 1015 13.47 -52.61 22.49
C SER A 1015 13.12 -52.84 21.01
N ALA A 1016 14.13 -53.00 20.16
CA ALA A 1016 13.97 -53.21 18.73
C ALA A 1016 13.80 -54.68 18.31
N ARG A 1017 13.74 -55.63 19.26
CA ARG A 1017 13.63 -57.07 18.96
C ARG A 1017 12.22 -57.43 18.47
N LEU A 1018 12.12 -58.19 17.39
CA LEU A 1018 10.87 -58.78 16.91
C LEU A 1018 10.76 -60.22 17.40
N GLU A 1019 9.65 -60.59 18.03
CA GLU A 1019 9.46 -61.95 18.57
C GLU A 1019 9.08 -62.98 17.50
N ASN A 1020 8.06 -62.67 16.70
CA ASN A 1020 7.56 -63.54 15.63
C ASN A 1020 7.26 -62.70 14.39
N PHE A 1021 7.66 -63.20 13.22
CA PHE A 1021 7.45 -62.54 11.93
C PHE A 1021 5.98 -62.28 11.62
N ALA A 1022 5.09 -63.26 11.84
CA ALA A 1022 3.66 -63.12 11.53
C ALA A 1022 3.01 -62.03 12.39
N SER A 1023 3.22 -62.05 13.71
CA SER A 1023 2.67 -61.04 14.61
C SER A 1023 3.32 -59.67 14.42
N ALA A 1024 4.59 -59.62 14.05
CA ALA A 1024 5.27 -58.37 13.70
C ALA A 1024 4.70 -57.75 12.42
N LEU A 1025 4.47 -58.54 11.38
CA LEU A 1025 3.92 -58.08 10.11
C LEU A 1025 2.51 -57.49 10.28
N GLU A 1026 1.65 -58.18 11.03
CA GLU A 1026 0.29 -57.70 11.32
C GLU A 1026 0.29 -56.44 12.19
N LEU A 1027 1.02 -56.44 13.31
CA LEU A 1027 1.04 -55.31 14.23
C LEU A 1027 1.66 -54.06 13.59
N ILE A 1028 2.77 -54.21 12.87
CA ILE A 1028 3.44 -53.11 12.17
C ILE A 1028 2.57 -52.60 11.01
N GLY A 1029 1.92 -53.50 10.26
CA GLY A 1029 0.98 -53.13 9.21
C GLY A 1029 -0.20 -52.30 9.74
N GLN A 1030 -0.81 -52.72 10.86
CA GLN A 1030 -1.91 -52.00 11.51
C GLN A 1030 -1.46 -50.62 12.04
N LYS A 1031 -0.29 -50.54 12.67
CA LYS A 1031 0.23 -49.29 13.26
C LYS A 1031 0.68 -48.27 12.22
N LEU A 1032 1.20 -48.70 11.06
CA LEU A 1032 1.63 -47.79 10.00
C LEU A 1032 0.47 -47.30 9.12
N GLN A 1033 -0.67 -48.01 9.02
CA GLN A 1033 -1.78 -47.65 8.13
C GLN A 1033 -1.32 -47.37 6.69
N MET A 1034 -0.96 -48.43 5.96
CA MET A 1034 -0.34 -48.37 4.63
C MET A 1034 -1.20 -47.78 3.49
N ASP A 1035 -2.42 -47.33 3.81
CA ASP A 1035 -3.37 -46.68 2.89
C ASP A 1035 -3.02 -45.22 2.59
N THR A 1036 -2.26 -44.54 3.47
CA THR A 1036 -1.85 -43.15 3.27
C THR A 1036 -0.46 -43.04 2.64
N LEU A 1037 -0.26 -42.04 1.77
CA LEU A 1037 1.02 -41.80 1.10
C LEU A 1037 2.16 -41.47 2.09
N GLN A 1038 1.85 -40.73 3.16
CA GLN A 1038 2.84 -40.36 4.18
C GLN A 1038 3.38 -41.58 4.93
N SER A 1039 2.52 -42.51 5.32
CA SER A 1039 2.92 -43.76 5.98
C SER A 1039 3.84 -44.63 5.12
N ARG A 1040 3.62 -44.66 3.79
CA ARG A 1040 4.51 -45.37 2.87
C ARG A 1040 5.90 -44.72 2.80
N LEU A 1041 5.98 -43.39 2.75
CA LEU A 1041 7.25 -42.67 2.78
C LEU A 1041 7.99 -42.87 4.11
N ASP A 1042 7.26 -42.91 5.22
CA ASP A 1042 7.86 -43.16 6.54
C ASP A 1042 8.37 -44.60 6.67
N ALA A 1043 7.65 -45.59 6.12
CA ALA A 1043 8.12 -46.97 6.03
C ALA A 1043 9.35 -47.11 5.13
N GLU A 1044 9.41 -46.38 3.99
CA GLU A 1044 10.60 -46.36 3.12
C GLU A 1044 11.81 -45.75 3.83
N PHE A 1045 11.59 -44.66 4.59
CA PHE A 1045 12.62 -44.05 5.41
C PHE A 1045 13.20 -45.04 6.44
N LEU A 1046 12.33 -45.76 7.17
CA LEU A 1046 12.77 -46.77 8.12
C LEU A 1046 13.50 -47.94 7.44
N LEU A 1047 13.01 -48.41 6.28
CA LEU A 1047 13.65 -49.48 5.52
C LEU A 1047 15.09 -49.10 5.15
N ALA A 1048 15.33 -47.87 4.69
CA ALA A 1048 16.67 -47.39 4.36
C ALA A 1048 17.61 -47.41 5.58
N HIS A 1049 17.14 -46.92 6.74
CA HIS A 1049 17.92 -46.95 7.98
C HIS A 1049 18.17 -48.38 8.49
N MET A 1050 17.18 -49.27 8.43
CA MET A 1050 17.33 -50.68 8.85
C MET A 1050 18.29 -51.47 7.93
N CYS A 1051 18.28 -51.17 6.63
CA CYS A 1051 19.25 -51.70 5.67
C CYS A 1051 20.68 -51.27 6.00
N SER A 1052 20.88 -50.02 6.44
CA SER A 1052 22.22 -49.53 6.85
C SER A 1052 22.78 -50.27 8.07
N VAL A 1053 21.92 -50.67 9.01
CA VAL A 1053 22.27 -51.44 10.23
C VAL A 1053 22.33 -52.96 9.94
N LYS A 1054 21.86 -53.41 8.77
CA LYS A 1054 21.69 -54.83 8.40
C LYS A 1054 20.77 -55.60 9.34
N PHE A 1055 19.68 -54.96 9.78
CA PHE A 1055 18.72 -55.58 10.70
C PHE A 1055 17.71 -56.46 9.94
N LYS A 1056 18.11 -57.71 9.63
CA LYS A 1056 17.38 -58.63 8.73
C LYS A 1056 15.89 -58.77 9.06
N GLU A 1057 15.51 -58.92 10.33
CA GLU A 1057 14.11 -59.13 10.76
C GLU A 1057 13.19 -57.97 10.34
N TRP A 1058 13.62 -56.72 10.59
CA TRP A 1058 12.89 -55.51 10.21
C TRP A 1058 12.88 -55.28 8.70
N ILE A 1059 13.97 -55.60 8.01
CA ILE A 1059 14.07 -55.46 6.55
C ILE A 1059 13.03 -56.35 5.87
N VAL A 1060 12.88 -57.60 6.32
CA VAL A 1060 11.85 -58.50 5.76
C VAL A 1060 10.46 -57.90 6.00
N VAL A 1061 10.12 -57.52 7.24
CA VAL A 1061 8.79 -56.99 7.54
C VAL A 1061 8.46 -55.72 6.73
N LEU A 1062 9.32 -54.71 6.76
CA LEU A 1062 9.07 -53.44 6.05
C LEU A 1062 9.08 -53.60 4.52
N ALA A 1063 10.00 -54.40 3.97
CA ALA A 1063 10.02 -54.65 2.53
C ALA A 1063 8.79 -55.44 2.05
N THR A 1064 8.20 -56.28 2.91
CA THR A 1064 6.95 -56.99 2.59
C THR A 1064 5.73 -56.08 2.61
N LEU A 1065 5.60 -55.20 3.62
CA LEU A 1065 4.54 -54.20 3.67
C LEU A 1065 4.62 -53.22 2.47
N LEU A 1066 5.83 -52.84 2.06
CA LEU A 1066 6.06 -51.96 0.90
C LEU A 1066 6.08 -52.69 -0.44
N ARG A 1067 5.95 -54.03 -0.46
CA ARG A 1067 6.02 -54.89 -1.65
C ARG A 1067 7.30 -54.67 -2.49
N ARG A 1068 8.45 -54.45 -1.84
CA ARG A 1068 9.75 -54.20 -2.50
C ARG A 1068 10.47 -55.52 -2.79
N ALA A 1069 10.10 -56.15 -3.92
CA ALA A 1069 10.66 -57.44 -4.32
C ALA A 1069 12.19 -57.43 -4.46
N GLU A 1070 12.79 -56.36 -4.99
CA GLU A 1070 14.24 -56.25 -5.20
C GLU A 1070 15.05 -56.43 -3.90
N VAL A 1071 14.61 -55.80 -2.80
CA VAL A 1071 15.29 -55.86 -1.50
C VAL A 1071 15.16 -57.25 -0.88
N LEU A 1072 13.99 -57.88 -1.04
CA LEU A 1072 13.72 -59.23 -0.55
C LEU A 1072 14.52 -60.28 -1.33
N VAL A 1073 14.61 -60.16 -2.66
CA VAL A 1073 15.43 -61.04 -3.51
C VAL A 1073 16.89 -60.97 -3.10
N ASP A 1074 17.46 -59.78 -2.89
CA ASP A 1074 18.85 -59.63 -2.46
C ASP A 1074 19.10 -60.26 -1.08
N LEU A 1075 18.17 -60.07 -0.13
CA LEU A 1075 18.26 -60.68 1.19
C LEU A 1075 18.18 -62.22 1.15
N PHE A 1076 17.23 -62.77 0.38
CA PHE A 1076 16.97 -64.21 0.30
C PHE A 1076 17.99 -64.96 -0.55
N ARG A 1077 18.62 -64.31 -1.55
CA ARG A 1077 19.73 -64.89 -2.33
C ARG A 1077 20.88 -65.36 -1.44
N HIS A 1078 21.12 -64.66 -0.34
CA HIS A 1078 22.18 -64.98 0.60
C HIS A 1078 21.74 -65.88 1.77
N ASP A 1079 20.44 -66.22 1.89
CA ASP A 1079 19.90 -67.02 3.00
C ASP A 1079 18.62 -67.79 2.60
N LEU A 1080 18.79 -68.90 1.88
CA LEU A 1080 17.68 -69.75 1.40
C LEU A 1080 16.85 -70.39 2.52
N ARG A 1081 17.37 -70.46 3.75
CA ARG A 1081 16.62 -70.96 4.92
C ARG A 1081 15.58 -69.93 5.36
N LEU A 1082 15.95 -68.65 5.34
CA LEU A 1082 15.05 -67.51 5.60
C LEU A 1082 13.90 -67.49 4.58
N TRP A 1083 14.21 -67.73 3.30
CA TRP A 1083 13.19 -67.83 2.23
C TRP A 1083 12.16 -68.92 2.51
N LYS A 1084 12.59 -70.15 2.83
CA LYS A 1084 11.66 -71.26 3.14
C LYS A 1084 10.78 -70.97 4.35
N ALA A 1085 11.35 -70.36 5.40
CA ALA A 1085 10.57 -69.97 6.57
C ALA A 1085 9.55 -68.87 6.23
N TYR A 1086 9.96 -67.88 5.43
CA TYR A 1086 9.11 -66.79 4.98
C TYR A 1086 7.94 -67.29 4.11
N SER A 1087 8.21 -68.15 3.14
CA SER A 1087 7.20 -68.69 2.21
C SER A 1087 6.14 -69.53 2.93
N ILE A 1088 6.56 -70.42 3.84
CA ILE A 1088 5.65 -71.22 4.67
C ILE A 1088 4.76 -70.32 5.54
N THR A 1089 5.34 -69.29 6.16
CA THR A 1089 4.60 -68.42 7.10
C THR A 1089 3.50 -67.61 6.41
N LEU A 1090 3.74 -67.11 5.20
CA LEU A 1090 2.74 -66.37 4.42
C LEU A 1090 1.65 -67.28 3.85
N GLN A 1091 1.98 -68.53 3.48
CA GLN A 1091 1.01 -69.50 2.99
C GLN A 1091 0.15 -70.10 4.10
N SER A 1092 0.65 -70.17 5.34
CA SER A 1092 -0.04 -70.81 6.46
C SER A 1092 -1.08 -69.93 7.16
N HIS A 1093 -1.09 -68.62 6.95
CA HIS A 1093 -2.02 -67.68 7.61
C HIS A 1093 -2.93 -67.00 6.59
N ASP A 1094 -4.25 -67.17 6.73
CA ASP A 1094 -5.25 -66.56 5.83
C ASP A 1094 -5.23 -65.02 5.80
N VAL A 1095 -4.71 -64.39 6.86
CA VAL A 1095 -4.60 -62.92 6.99
C VAL A 1095 -3.61 -62.32 5.97
N PHE A 1096 -2.67 -63.11 5.43
CA PHE A 1096 -1.64 -62.63 4.49
C PHE A 1096 -1.91 -62.96 3.01
N ARG A 1097 -3.14 -63.33 2.66
CA ARG A 1097 -3.54 -63.63 1.26
C ARG A 1097 -3.20 -62.51 0.28
N GLU A 1098 -3.19 -61.27 0.74
CA GLU A 1098 -2.86 -60.09 -0.06
C GLU A 1098 -1.41 -60.06 -0.57
N TYR A 1099 -0.49 -60.87 -0.02
CA TYR A 1099 0.93 -60.94 -0.42
C TYR A 1099 1.27 -62.19 -1.25
N LEU A 1100 0.29 -63.02 -1.63
CA LEU A 1100 0.53 -64.23 -2.42
C LEU A 1100 1.02 -63.91 -3.85
N ASP A 1101 0.62 -62.76 -4.39
CA ASP A 1101 1.11 -62.22 -5.66
C ASP A 1101 2.61 -61.88 -5.59
N LEU A 1102 3.05 -61.23 -4.50
CA LEU A 1102 4.45 -60.93 -4.22
C LEU A 1102 5.27 -62.22 -4.03
N LEU A 1103 4.69 -63.23 -3.38
CA LEU A 1103 5.35 -64.52 -3.16
C LEU A 1103 5.62 -65.23 -4.49
N ASN A 1104 4.64 -65.27 -5.41
CA ASN A 1104 4.82 -65.85 -6.75
C ASN A 1104 5.91 -65.11 -7.56
N MET A 1105 5.90 -63.77 -7.52
CA MET A 1105 6.94 -62.95 -8.15
C MET A 1105 8.35 -63.23 -7.60
N LEU A 1106 8.48 -63.40 -6.28
CA LEU A 1106 9.75 -63.73 -5.63
C LEU A 1106 10.21 -65.15 -6.00
N GLU A 1107 9.28 -66.11 -6.11
CA GLU A 1107 9.59 -67.49 -6.50
C GLU A 1107 10.10 -67.57 -7.96
N GLU A 1108 9.52 -66.82 -8.90
CA GLU A 1108 10.02 -66.68 -10.27
C GLU A 1108 11.41 -66.01 -10.34
N GLN A 1109 11.63 -64.96 -9.54
CA GLN A 1109 12.91 -64.23 -9.50
C GLN A 1109 14.04 -65.03 -8.81
N LEU A 1110 13.73 -65.86 -7.82
CA LEU A 1110 14.72 -66.72 -7.14
C LEU A 1110 14.98 -68.02 -7.93
N SER A 1111 13.98 -68.55 -8.65
CA SER A 1111 14.14 -69.71 -9.54
C SER A 1111 14.96 -69.40 -10.80
N SER A 1112 14.74 -68.23 -11.41
CA SER A 1112 15.55 -67.76 -12.56
C SER A 1112 17.04 -67.57 -12.22
N VAL A 1113 17.37 -67.25 -10.98
CA VAL A 1113 18.76 -67.09 -10.50
C VAL A 1113 19.40 -68.44 -10.13
N SER A 1114 18.63 -69.40 -9.62
CA SER A 1114 19.12 -70.76 -9.33
C SER A 1114 19.32 -71.61 -10.58
N GLY A 1115 18.67 -71.26 -11.71
CA GLY A 1115 18.87 -71.89 -13.01
C GLY A 1115 20.27 -71.75 -13.64
N LEU A 1116 21.16 -70.91 -13.07
CA LEU A 1116 22.53 -70.71 -13.57
C LEU A 1116 23.61 -71.55 -12.87
N THR A 1117 23.25 -72.35 -11.85
CA THR A 1117 24.20 -73.24 -11.18
C THR A 1117 23.52 -74.56 -10.84
N LEU A 1118 23.59 -75.54 -11.75
CA LEU A 1118 23.75 -76.99 -11.48
C LEU A 1118 23.48 -77.81 -12.76
N GLN A 1119 24.55 -78.15 -13.49
CA GLN A 1119 24.60 -79.33 -14.34
C GLN A 1119 25.37 -80.43 -13.59
N ASN A 1120 24.77 -81.63 -13.55
CA ASN A 1120 25.32 -82.95 -13.18
C ASN A 1120 25.57 -83.18 -11.67
N GLY A 1121 25.13 -84.26 -11.02
CA GLY A 1121 24.57 -85.56 -11.42
C GLY A 1121 24.03 -86.29 -10.17
N PRO A 1122 23.61 -87.58 -10.29
CA PRO A 1122 22.42 -88.10 -9.62
C PRO A 1122 22.64 -88.70 -8.22
N LEU A 1123 21.50 -88.83 -7.54
CA LEU A 1123 21.27 -89.36 -6.20
C LEU A 1123 21.93 -90.72 -5.90
N SER A 1124 22.64 -90.75 -4.78
CA SER A 1124 22.62 -91.83 -3.78
C SER A 1124 22.62 -91.21 -2.39
#